data_AF-A0A8X6IC88-F1
#
_entry.id   AF-A0A8X6IC88-F1
#
_cell.length_a   1.000
_cell.length_b   1.000
_cell.length_c   1.000
_cell.angle_alpha   90.00
_cell.angle_beta   90.00
_cell.angle_gamma   90.00
#
_symmetry.space_group_name_H-M   'P 1'
#
loop_
_entity.id
_entity.type
_entity.pdbx_description
1 polymer ?
#
loop_
_entity_poly.entity_id
_entity_poly.type
_entity_poly.pdbx_seq_one_letter_code
_entity_poly.pdbx_strand_id
1 'polypeptide(L)'
;MEALTKNSTTPDVEDWDVSFGIPMNELKEILNAAELAEEFADDDPKWDETQPCIERMPSTSKQAASILNIEPSTLTNLEGTRDARASLSSKVCNVCRKTFSRVDALLRHMRTHIKKKTHSCDLCNKGFSRKDILQRHKLTHFNITNQQSTSIAVSKHRLIPSQMPPSKKRKPDNSVHALNVFTIRTFDSMKDNELDFLKFFDDVRPFIFEELQLQLEEKKAIKWYAVVQATLTRTTQENDVEYITPHFRSNCVVELMENTIAEHLESAFKKIQNSFEEFTQRGSGWTLEKILKLELNIAKYQPLSPSNYIPLPKKLTDKKAILNIKNEDQKCFVWCLLAHKLKIDYKKNANSIHHYIPHESEIKLGNVKCPVPVTNISTLEKLNNVRINVFGFEDEIFPLYVSSREDLDCINLLYISNEERQHYCLIRNFSRLIGDLSKHKSTAHICYRCLHRFCRGDLLQEHLNYCKNVSPQKIKMPSPDRNILQFQKIEFQHKVPFIIYADFESIIIPYHSVQPKNQSAYTEKIARHEPCGYAYVVIDANGKMLKPITVYRGPDAAIHFINNLIKEKDQITPMITTIMPMNLSPEEEEQFNSETRCYLCKHLLENDKVRDHCHLSGRYRGAAHNYCNLKYKMRKMIPVVFHNLRNYDAHHIIKCLGNFKDHEFNILANNMEKYITFSMRKNIKENNVTVSLQFIDSFQFLPTSLQKLVQNLKDSDFNILKQNVSLDKIHLLLRKGLKLTKVHKVLSFKQKPWLKPYIEFNTNQRKLASSSFEKDFFKLLNNSVYGKTMENVRKHSNVQLVTSEKQAKKLVAAPTFKRFKIITESLVVLEKLKSCITLNRPIYIGFVILELSKVLMYNFHYNHIKKRYMDKANLLFTDTDSLTYEIETEDIYRDMGENLNIYDTSDYPQDHALYSEKNKKRIGCFKDEMNSKPIIEFVGLRAKMYSMLTPDSEKKTAKGVSKVVVQQKLKHSNYLQCLKENKSTKENMILIKSENHDIYTVRQNKTALSSFDDKRYILDDNIGTFAYGHYKINENPI
;
A
#
# COMPACT_ATOMS: atom_id res chain seq x y z
N MET A 1 -1.17 46.59 -6.91
CA MET A 1 -0.06 47.13 -6.09
C MET A 1 1.07 47.44 -7.05
N GLU A 2 0.92 48.56 -7.73
CA GLU A 2 2.03 49.30 -8.32
C GLU A 2 2.26 50.51 -7.40
N ALA A 3 3.43 51.12 -7.47
CA ALA A 3 3.94 52.13 -6.51
C ALA A 3 4.16 51.62 -5.07
N LEU A 4 5.33 51.02 -4.83
CA LEU A 4 6.14 51.21 -3.61
C LEU A 4 7.57 50.68 -3.85
N THR A 5 8.30 51.35 -4.74
CA THR A 5 9.72 51.10 -5.02
C THR A 5 10.46 52.44 -5.11
N LYS A 6 11.08 52.84 -4.00
CA LYS A 6 12.20 53.81 -3.96
C LYS A 6 12.96 53.68 -2.64
N ASN A 7 14.28 53.62 -2.75
CA ASN A 7 15.28 53.75 -1.69
C ASN A 7 15.40 52.61 -0.66
N SER A 8 15.95 51.47 -1.10
CA SER A 8 17.10 50.88 -0.41
C SER A 8 18.05 50.22 -1.42
N THR A 9 19.31 50.64 -1.43
CA THR A 9 20.36 50.09 -2.29
C THR A 9 20.71 48.68 -1.84
N THR A 10 20.30 47.70 -2.62
CA THR A 10 20.82 46.32 -2.55
C THR A 10 21.49 46.03 -3.89
N PRO A 11 22.68 45.42 -3.91
CA PRO A 11 23.34 45.06 -5.16
C PRO A 11 22.54 43.95 -5.86
N ASP A 12 22.47 44.02 -7.18
CA ASP A 12 21.70 43.11 -8.01
C ASP A 12 22.04 41.64 -7.73
N VAL A 13 21.04 40.90 -7.25
CA VAL A 13 21.07 39.43 -7.25
C VAL A 13 20.29 38.99 -8.47
N GLU A 14 21.01 38.99 -9.60
CA GLU A 14 20.56 38.41 -10.86
C GLU A 14 20.11 36.95 -10.67
N ASP A 15 19.21 36.55 -11.56
CA ASP A 15 18.71 35.21 -11.83
C ASP A 15 19.36 34.04 -11.08
N TRP A 16 18.61 33.50 -10.11
CA TRP A 16 18.67 32.06 -9.82
C TRP A 16 17.92 31.27 -10.89
N ASP A 17 18.39 31.39 -12.13
CA ASP A 17 18.09 30.42 -13.16
C ASP A 17 18.74 29.09 -12.76
N VAL A 18 17.96 28.01 -12.79
CA VAL A 18 18.48 26.66 -12.53
C VAL A 18 18.82 26.00 -13.87
N SER A 19 19.46 26.77 -14.75
CA SER A 19 20.14 26.26 -15.93
C SER A 19 21.41 25.54 -15.49
N PHE A 20 21.29 24.23 -15.30
CA PHE A 20 22.44 23.33 -15.28
C PHE A 20 23.16 23.45 -16.62
N GLY A 21 24.19 24.30 -16.71
CA GLY A 21 24.87 24.76 -17.93
C GLY A 21 24.76 23.83 -19.15
N ILE A 22 23.73 24.08 -19.97
CA ILE A 22 23.48 23.43 -21.26
C ILE A 22 23.47 24.56 -22.30
N PRO A 23 24.18 24.41 -23.44
CA PRO A 23 24.08 25.38 -24.52
C PRO A 23 22.63 25.49 -24.99
N MET A 24 22.09 26.71 -25.01
CA MET A 24 20.69 26.98 -25.43
C MET A 24 20.34 26.44 -26.82
N ASN A 25 21.34 26.17 -27.65
CA ASN A 25 21.20 25.65 -29.00
C ASN A 25 20.78 24.16 -29.01
N GLU A 26 21.27 23.33 -28.09
CA GLU A 26 20.84 21.92 -27.96
C GLU A 26 19.46 21.82 -27.30
N LEU A 27 19.17 22.72 -26.35
CA LEU A 27 17.84 22.83 -25.76
C LEU A 27 16.80 23.19 -26.84
N LYS A 28 17.17 24.09 -27.76
CA LYS A 28 16.37 24.49 -28.93
C LYS A 28 16.12 23.37 -29.93
N GLU A 29 16.96 22.36 -30.10
CA GLU A 29 16.61 21.26 -31.04
C GLU A 29 15.52 20.34 -30.48
N ILE A 30 15.58 20.04 -29.17
CA ILE A 30 14.57 19.24 -28.49
C ILE A 30 13.28 20.04 -28.24
N LEU A 31 13.41 21.36 -27.98
CA LEU A 31 12.28 22.28 -27.91
C LEU A 31 11.68 22.53 -29.30
N ASN A 32 12.44 22.75 -30.38
CA ASN A 32 11.90 22.88 -31.74
C ASN A 32 11.11 21.63 -32.16
N ALA A 33 11.53 20.43 -31.74
CA ALA A 33 10.78 19.19 -31.97
C ALA A 33 9.47 19.08 -31.14
N ALA A 34 9.29 19.95 -30.15
CA ALA A 34 8.06 20.14 -29.37
C ALA A 34 7.28 21.41 -29.76
N GLU A 35 7.95 22.48 -30.20
CA GLU A 35 7.40 23.74 -30.70
C GLU A 35 6.77 23.54 -32.10
N LEU A 36 7.31 22.62 -32.92
CA LEU A 36 6.61 22.06 -34.09
C LEU A 36 5.31 21.30 -33.73
N ALA A 37 5.02 21.09 -32.45
CA ALA A 37 3.72 20.63 -31.94
C ALA A 37 2.97 21.71 -31.12
N GLU A 38 3.58 22.88 -30.85
CA GLU A 38 2.95 24.05 -30.21
C GLU A 38 2.56 25.15 -31.24
N GLU A 39 3.11 25.14 -32.47
CA GLU A 39 2.60 25.96 -33.61
C GLU A 39 1.15 25.59 -34.03
N PHE A 40 0.56 24.55 -33.42
CA PHE A 40 -0.86 24.20 -33.50
C PHE A 40 -1.66 24.56 -32.22
N ALA A 41 -1.10 25.38 -31.31
CA ALA A 41 -1.67 25.66 -29.99
C ALA A 41 -1.89 27.14 -29.66
N ASP A 42 -1.56 28.07 -30.56
CA ASP A 42 -1.94 29.50 -30.45
C ASP A 42 -3.37 29.72 -30.97
N ASP A 43 -4.34 29.24 -30.19
CA ASP A 43 -5.72 29.75 -30.17
C ASP A 43 -6.34 29.35 -28.82
N ASP A 44 -6.32 30.26 -27.83
CA ASP A 44 -6.78 30.02 -26.45
C ASP A 44 -8.31 29.90 -26.37
N PRO A 45 -8.88 28.69 -26.19
CA PRO A 45 -10.31 28.53 -26.00
C PRO A 45 -10.57 28.59 -24.49
N LYS A 46 -11.15 29.71 -24.05
CA LYS A 46 -11.79 29.84 -22.73
C LYS A 46 -12.54 28.56 -22.40
N TRP A 47 -12.29 28.01 -21.22
CA TRP A 47 -12.86 26.73 -20.75
C TRP A 47 -14.40 26.79 -20.69
N ASP A 48 -15.06 26.38 -21.77
CA ASP A 48 -16.49 26.14 -21.87
C ASP A 48 -16.76 24.65 -22.20
N GLU A 49 -17.82 24.08 -21.65
CA GLU A 49 -18.07 22.64 -21.60
C GLU A 49 -18.65 22.05 -22.91
N THR A 50 -18.45 22.69 -24.09
CA THR A 50 -19.21 22.33 -25.31
C THR A 50 -18.46 22.30 -26.68
N GLN A 51 -17.60 21.29 -26.87
CA GLN A 51 -17.18 20.72 -28.20
C GLN A 51 -16.32 21.59 -29.16
N PRO A 52 -15.79 21.06 -30.29
CA PRO A 52 -15.87 19.70 -30.86
C PRO A 52 -14.52 18.93 -30.98
N CYS A 53 -14.56 17.73 -31.58
CA CYS A 53 -13.38 16.90 -31.84
C CYS A 53 -12.73 17.28 -33.18
N ILE A 54 -11.39 17.38 -33.20
CA ILE A 54 -10.60 17.57 -34.44
C ILE A 54 -10.78 16.37 -35.38
N GLU A 55 -10.90 16.66 -36.67
CA GLU A 55 -11.16 15.70 -37.74
C GLU A 55 -9.95 14.79 -38.04
N ARG A 56 -10.21 13.69 -38.75
CA ARG A 56 -9.16 12.76 -39.19
C ARG A 56 -8.49 13.29 -40.47
N MET A 57 -7.16 13.33 -40.48
CA MET A 57 -6.41 13.17 -41.74
C MET A 57 -6.33 11.68 -42.15
N PRO A 58 -6.21 11.36 -43.46
CA PRO A 58 -6.33 9.99 -43.97
C PRO A 58 -5.06 9.16 -43.73
N SER A 59 -5.23 7.88 -43.44
CA SER A 59 -4.13 6.91 -43.39
C SER A 59 -3.67 6.55 -44.81
N THR A 60 -2.63 7.22 -45.31
CA THR A 60 -1.97 6.84 -46.57
C THR A 60 -1.08 5.62 -46.38
N SER A 61 -1.53 4.50 -46.92
CA SER A 61 -0.78 3.25 -47.05
C SER A 61 0.35 3.40 -48.09
N LYS A 62 1.52 3.94 -47.71
CA LYS A 62 2.74 3.94 -48.55
C LYS A 62 4.05 4.35 -47.83
N GLN A 63 4.39 3.75 -46.69
CA GLN A 63 5.75 3.86 -46.11
C GLN A 63 6.08 2.77 -45.06
N ALA A 64 5.80 1.50 -45.39
CA ALA A 64 6.16 0.34 -44.57
C ALA A 64 6.77 -0.78 -45.42
N ALA A 65 7.67 -0.41 -46.33
CA ALA A 65 8.40 -1.31 -47.21
C ALA A 65 9.84 -0.81 -47.40
N SER A 66 10.65 -0.88 -46.34
CA SER A 66 12.07 -0.46 -46.35
C SER A 66 12.96 -1.20 -45.33
N ILE A 67 12.54 -2.37 -44.81
CA ILE A 67 13.27 -3.10 -43.75
C ILE A 67 13.55 -4.59 -44.12
N LEU A 68 13.27 -5.04 -45.36
CA LEU A 68 13.51 -6.44 -45.79
C LEU A 68 14.01 -6.53 -47.24
N ASN A 69 15.20 -5.99 -47.52
CA ASN A 69 15.88 -6.02 -48.83
C ASN A 69 15.88 -7.41 -49.50
N ILE A 70 15.01 -7.61 -50.49
CA ILE A 70 15.08 -8.67 -51.52
C ILE A 70 14.55 -8.07 -52.84
N GLU A 71 15.26 -8.32 -53.95
CA GLU A 71 15.08 -7.72 -55.28
C GLU A 71 13.69 -7.95 -55.94
N PRO A 72 13.14 -6.96 -56.68
CA PRO A 72 11.84 -7.07 -57.36
C PRO A 72 11.97 -7.27 -58.89
N SER A 73 11.78 -8.50 -59.38
CA SER A 73 11.62 -8.75 -60.83
C SER A 73 10.71 -9.93 -61.17
N THR A 74 9.43 -9.84 -60.79
CA THR A 74 8.34 -10.53 -61.53
C THR A 74 6.96 -9.98 -61.17
N LEU A 75 6.12 -9.79 -62.20
CA LEU A 75 4.66 -9.66 -62.12
C LEU A 75 4.10 -8.37 -61.50
N THR A 76 4.36 -7.26 -62.20
CA THR A 76 3.32 -6.25 -62.48
C THR A 76 2.10 -6.86 -63.18
N ASN A 77 0.96 -6.17 -63.11
CA ASN A 77 -0.29 -6.39 -63.85
C ASN A 77 -1.20 -7.54 -63.37
N LEU A 78 -2.23 -7.21 -62.58
CA LEU A 78 -3.62 -7.09 -63.09
C LEU A 78 -4.60 -6.84 -61.91
N GLU A 79 -4.93 -5.57 -61.66
CA GLU A 79 -6.22 -5.22 -61.07
C GLU A 79 -7.17 -4.80 -62.19
N GLY A 80 -8.37 -5.38 -62.23
CA GLY A 80 -9.45 -4.97 -63.13
C GLY A 80 -9.58 -5.76 -64.43
N THR A 81 -10.38 -6.84 -64.40
CA THR A 81 -11.65 -6.97 -65.17
C THR A 81 -12.25 -8.37 -65.00
N ARG A 82 -13.56 -8.48 -65.26
CA ARG A 82 -14.27 -9.76 -65.39
C ARG A 82 -14.05 -10.29 -66.81
N ASP A 83 -13.14 -11.25 -66.99
CA ASP A 83 -13.40 -12.50 -67.73
C ASP A 83 -12.11 -13.32 -67.90
N ALA A 84 -12.02 -14.41 -67.12
CA ALA A 84 -11.01 -15.46 -67.27
C ALA A 84 -11.59 -16.80 -66.80
N ARG A 85 -12.75 -17.17 -67.34
CA ARG A 85 -13.45 -18.43 -67.03
C ARG A 85 -13.18 -19.51 -68.11
N ALA A 86 -11.91 -19.72 -68.44
CA ALA A 86 -11.47 -20.85 -69.25
C ALA A 86 -10.05 -21.30 -68.84
N SER A 87 -9.80 -22.61 -68.92
CA SER A 87 -8.46 -23.21 -69.02
C SER A 87 -7.49 -23.05 -67.84
N LEU A 88 -7.79 -23.72 -66.72
CA LEU A 88 -6.74 -24.30 -65.85
C LEU A 88 -7.31 -25.51 -65.07
N SER A 89 -7.52 -26.62 -65.79
CA SER A 89 -8.07 -27.88 -65.26
C SER A 89 -7.04 -28.71 -64.47
N SER A 90 -6.21 -28.05 -63.64
CA SER A 90 -5.28 -28.72 -62.74
C SER A 90 -5.75 -28.59 -61.29
N LYS A 91 -6.18 -29.73 -60.73
CA LYS A 91 -6.61 -29.85 -59.33
C LYS A 91 -5.44 -30.13 -58.37
N VAL A 92 -4.19 -29.94 -58.81
CA VAL A 92 -2.98 -30.40 -58.12
C VAL A 92 -2.19 -29.22 -57.53
N CYS A 93 -1.75 -29.36 -56.27
CA CYS A 93 -0.81 -28.42 -55.65
C CYS A 93 0.60 -28.58 -56.26
N ASN A 94 1.16 -27.51 -56.80
CA ASN A 94 2.50 -27.50 -57.38
C ASN A 94 3.63 -27.68 -56.33
N VAL A 95 3.40 -27.33 -55.06
CA VAL A 95 4.41 -27.44 -53.99
C VAL A 95 4.53 -28.86 -53.43
N CYS A 96 3.42 -29.59 -53.26
CA CYS A 96 3.43 -30.93 -52.64
C CYS A 96 2.75 -32.03 -53.47
N ARG A 97 2.42 -31.75 -54.74
CA ARG A 97 1.81 -32.66 -55.72
C ARG A 97 0.47 -33.30 -55.30
N LYS A 98 -0.18 -32.83 -54.22
CA LYS A 98 -1.50 -33.34 -53.79
C LYS A 98 -2.65 -32.83 -54.67
N THR A 99 -3.56 -33.72 -55.03
CA THR A 99 -4.78 -33.43 -55.81
C THR A 99 -5.98 -33.12 -54.90
N PHE A 100 -6.79 -32.13 -55.27
CA PHE A 100 -7.93 -31.62 -54.49
C PHE A 100 -9.19 -31.55 -55.35
N SER A 101 -10.32 -32.06 -54.85
CA SER A 101 -11.56 -32.16 -55.64
C SER A 101 -12.11 -30.82 -56.16
N ARG A 102 -11.74 -29.68 -55.54
CA ARG A 102 -12.20 -28.31 -55.86
C ARG A 102 -11.09 -27.27 -55.68
N VAL A 103 -11.11 -26.20 -56.47
CA VAL A 103 -10.10 -25.12 -56.45
C VAL A 103 -10.09 -24.36 -55.12
N ASP A 104 -11.24 -24.18 -54.46
CA ASP A 104 -11.32 -23.52 -53.16
C ASP A 104 -10.63 -24.30 -52.02
N ALA A 105 -10.57 -25.63 -52.14
CA ALA A 105 -9.81 -26.48 -51.22
C ALA A 105 -8.31 -26.38 -51.47
N LEU A 106 -7.87 -26.32 -52.74
CA LEU A 106 -6.48 -26.08 -53.11
C LEU A 106 -5.98 -24.71 -52.60
N LEU A 107 -6.73 -23.62 -52.84
CA LEU A 107 -6.36 -22.29 -52.35
C LEU A 107 -6.27 -22.21 -50.82
N ARG A 108 -7.10 -22.98 -50.11
CA ARG A 108 -7.06 -23.09 -48.65
C ARG A 108 -5.85 -23.90 -48.18
N HIS A 109 -5.49 -24.95 -48.91
CA HIS A 109 -4.29 -25.75 -48.66
C HIS A 109 -3.00 -24.96 -48.92
N MET A 110 -2.93 -24.12 -49.96
CA MET A 110 -1.76 -23.27 -50.23
C MET A 110 -1.41 -22.37 -49.03
N ARG A 111 -2.40 -21.94 -48.24
CA ARG A 111 -2.19 -21.17 -47.00
C ARG A 111 -1.51 -21.96 -45.87
N THR A 112 -1.36 -23.28 -45.97
CA THR A 112 -0.56 -24.07 -45.00
C THR A 112 0.93 -24.06 -45.31
N HIS A 113 1.34 -23.74 -46.55
CA HIS A 113 2.75 -23.54 -46.88
C HIS A 113 3.29 -22.18 -46.43
N ILE A 114 2.41 -21.19 -46.17
CA ILE A 114 2.78 -19.78 -45.94
C ILE A 114 2.78 -19.40 -44.43
N LYS A 115 2.54 -20.34 -43.51
CA LYS A 115 2.51 -20.04 -42.05
C LYS A 115 3.79 -20.46 -41.32
N LYS A 116 4.57 -19.47 -40.90
CA LYS A 116 5.62 -19.62 -39.85
C LYS A 116 5.01 -20.28 -38.61
N LYS A 117 5.63 -21.38 -38.16
CA LYS A 117 5.25 -22.11 -36.93
C LYS A 117 5.92 -21.43 -35.74
N THR A 118 5.15 -20.69 -34.94
CA THR A 118 5.67 -19.86 -33.83
C THR A 118 5.85 -20.60 -32.49
N HIS A 119 5.49 -21.88 -32.41
CA HIS A 119 5.53 -22.64 -31.16
C HIS A 119 6.16 -24.03 -31.38
N SER A 120 7.44 -24.20 -31.03
CA SER A 120 8.12 -25.51 -31.03
C SER A 120 7.91 -26.25 -29.70
N CYS A 121 7.97 -27.58 -29.76
CA CYS A 121 8.13 -28.40 -28.57
C CYS A 121 9.61 -28.50 -28.21
N ASP A 122 10.00 -28.00 -27.04
CA ASP A 122 11.31 -28.20 -26.43
C ASP A 122 11.76 -29.67 -26.38
N LEU A 123 10.84 -30.60 -26.08
CA LEU A 123 11.17 -32.03 -25.96
C LEU A 123 11.49 -32.76 -27.28
N CYS A 124 11.13 -32.22 -28.45
CA CYS A 124 11.38 -32.90 -29.75
C CYS A 124 11.48 -31.97 -30.97
N ASN A 125 11.65 -30.67 -30.75
CA ASN A 125 11.72 -29.57 -31.72
C ASN A 125 10.61 -29.49 -32.79
N LYS A 126 9.50 -30.21 -32.62
CA LYS A 126 8.37 -30.20 -33.56
C LYS A 126 7.61 -28.88 -33.50
N GLY A 127 7.49 -28.19 -34.64
CA GLY A 127 6.84 -26.87 -34.73
C GLY A 127 5.33 -26.92 -34.97
N PHE A 128 4.58 -26.13 -34.19
CA PHE A 128 3.12 -25.96 -34.20
C PHE A 128 2.72 -24.51 -34.46
N SER A 129 1.51 -24.32 -35.00
CA SER A 129 0.96 -22.99 -35.33
C SER A 129 0.13 -22.36 -34.20
N ARG A 130 -0.13 -23.08 -33.10
CA ARG A 130 -0.89 -22.59 -31.93
C ARG A 130 -0.42 -23.27 -30.63
N LYS A 131 -0.45 -22.53 -29.52
CA LYS A 131 0.03 -22.97 -28.19
C LYS A 131 -0.80 -24.12 -27.58
N ASP A 132 -2.10 -24.18 -27.86
CA ASP A 132 -2.99 -25.25 -27.37
C ASP A 132 -2.70 -26.62 -27.99
N ILE A 133 -2.28 -26.64 -29.26
CA ILE A 133 -1.86 -27.87 -29.94
C ILE A 133 -0.49 -28.32 -29.43
N LEU A 134 0.44 -27.39 -29.19
CA LEU A 134 1.72 -27.69 -28.54
C LEU A 134 1.50 -28.30 -27.14
N GLN A 135 0.63 -27.73 -26.31
CA GLN A 135 0.34 -28.28 -24.97
C GLN A 135 -0.23 -29.70 -25.03
N ARG A 136 -1.16 -29.98 -25.95
CA ARG A 136 -1.68 -31.33 -26.17
C ARG A 136 -0.60 -32.31 -26.66
N HIS A 137 0.32 -31.85 -27.49
CA HIS A 137 1.47 -32.64 -27.92
C HIS A 137 2.47 -32.88 -26.78
N LYS A 138 2.69 -31.93 -25.87
CA LYS A 138 3.53 -32.18 -24.68
C LYS A 138 3.03 -33.37 -23.87
N LEU A 139 1.71 -33.54 -23.72
CA LEU A 139 1.12 -34.70 -23.05
C LEU A 139 1.44 -36.04 -23.73
N THR A 140 1.76 -36.06 -25.04
CA THR A 140 2.17 -37.29 -25.74
C THR A 140 3.60 -37.75 -25.41
N HIS A 141 4.43 -36.90 -24.79
CA HIS A 141 5.75 -37.31 -24.27
C HIS A 141 5.66 -37.99 -22.90
N PHE A 142 4.52 -37.91 -22.21
CA PHE A 142 4.33 -38.43 -20.86
C PHE A 142 3.39 -39.65 -20.78
N ASN A 143 3.06 -40.28 -21.92
CA ASN A 143 2.32 -41.54 -22.04
C ASN A 143 1.10 -41.70 -21.09
N ILE A 144 0.19 -40.72 -21.08
CA ILE A 144 -1.15 -40.88 -20.50
C ILE A 144 -2.18 -40.85 -21.64
N THR A 145 -2.51 -42.04 -22.15
CA THR A 145 -3.56 -42.24 -23.15
C THR A 145 -4.93 -42.37 -22.50
N ASN A 146 -5.79 -41.36 -22.68
CA ASN A 146 -7.21 -41.47 -22.37
C ASN A 146 -7.95 -42.29 -23.44
N GLN A 147 -8.51 -43.45 -23.05
CA GLN A 147 -9.66 -44.10 -23.70
C GLN A 147 -10.69 -44.36 -22.59
N GLN A 148 -11.78 -43.60 -22.58
CA GLN A 148 -13.11 -43.95 -23.12
C GLN A 148 -13.91 -44.95 -22.28
N SER A 149 -14.79 -44.36 -21.46
CA SER A 149 -16.15 -44.79 -21.12
C SER A 149 -16.74 -46.07 -21.75
N THR A 150 -17.17 -46.99 -20.88
CA THR A 150 -18.37 -47.83 -21.08
C THR A 150 -19.18 -47.93 -19.78
N SER A 151 -20.50 -48.07 -19.92
CA SER A 151 -21.51 -48.20 -18.85
C SER A 151 -21.44 -49.52 -18.08
N ILE A 152 -22.00 -49.57 -16.85
CA ILE A 152 -23.04 -50.55 -16.42
C ILE A 152 -23.53 -50.30 -14.97
N ALA A 153 -24.84 -50.57 -14.77
CA ALA A 153 -25.61 -50.86 -13.55
C ALA A 153 -25.43 -50.08 -12.23
N VAL A 154 -26.56 -49.54 -11.76
CA VAL A 154 -26.84 -49.21 -10.36
C VAL A 154 -27.09 -50.48 -9.55
N SER A 155 -26.37 -50.69 -8.45
CA SER A 155 -26.76 -51.64 -7.39
C SER A 155 -26.78 -50.93 -6.04
N LYS A 156 -27.94 -50.96 -5.37
CA LYS A 156 -28.13 -50.40 -4.03
C LYS A 156 -27.40 -51.25 -2.99
N HIS A 157 -26.48 -50.67 -2.23
CA HIS A 157 -26.21 -51.17 -0.88
C HIS A 157 -26.34 -50.07 0.17
N ARG A 158 -27.13 -50.41 1.18
CA ARG A 158 -27.58 -49.58 2.29
C ARG A 158 -26.58 -49.78 3.42
N LEU A 159 -25.79 -48.77 3.76
CA LEU A 159 -25.02 -48.76 5.00
C LEU A 159 -25.65 -47.76 5.97
N ILE A 160 -26.18 -48.32 7.05
CA ILE A 160 -26.78 -47.62 8.19
C ILE A 160 -25.61 -47.09 9.05
N PRO A 161 -25.69 -45.88 9.64
CA PRO A 161 -24.65 -45.40 10.54
C PRO A 161 -24.62 -46.25 11.81
N SER A 162 -23.54 -47.03 11.99
CA SER A 162 -23.27 -47.67 13.28
C SER A 162 -22.84 -46.63 14.31
N GLN A 163 -23.51 -46.63 15.45
CA GLN A 163 -23.20 -45.78 16.60
C GLN A 163 -21.73 -45.93 17.02
N MET A 164 -21.05 -44.83 17.33
CA MET A 164 -19.82 -44.84 18.14
C MET A 164 -20.12 -44.29 19.55
N PRO A 165 -19.51 -44.85 20.61
CA PRO A 165 -19.89 -44.56 21.98
C PRO A 165 -19.30 -43.22 22.50
N PRO A 166 -19.95 -42.59 23.49
CA PRO A 166 -19.47 -41.34 24.07
C PRO A 166 -18.39 -41.60 25.14
N SER A 167 -17.12 -41.28 24.86
CA SER A 167 -16.06 -41.29 25.88
C SER A 167 -15.42 -39.91 26.08
N LYS A 168 -15.81 -39.24 27.17
CA LYS A 168 -15.27 -37.95 27.61
C LYS A 168 -13.76 -38.03 27.87
N LYS A 169 -12.98 -37.22 27.16
CA LYS A 169 -11.83 -36.48 27.72
C LYS A 169 -11.80 -35.07 27.11
N ARG A 170 -12.54 -34.13 27.71
CA ARG A 170 -12.41 -32.71 27.38
C ARG A 170 -10.97 -32.28 27.68
N LYS A 171 -10.20 -31.97 26.64
CA LYS A 171 -8.94 -31.21 26.77
C LYS A 171 -9.26 -29.83 27.38
N PRO A 172 -8.28 -29.15 28.03
CA PRO A 172 -8.50 -27.81 28.58
C PRO A 172 -9.07 -26.86 27.51
N ASP A 173 -10.04 -26.05 27.94
CA ASP A 173 -10.80 -25.17 27.08
C ASP A 173 -9.97 -23.93 26.69
N ASN A 174 -9.16 -24.07 25.64
CA ASN A 174 -8.37 -22.98 25.05
C ASN A 174 -9.26 -22.04 24.19
N SER A 175 -10.40 -21.61 24.74
CA SER A 175 -11.28 -20.60 24.14
C SER A 175 -11.15 -19.25 24.85
N VAL A 176 -11.21 -18.17 24.08
CA VAL A 176 -11.15 -16.78 24.55
C VAL A 176 -12.40 -16.06 24.05
N HIS A 177 -13.16 -15.46 24.95
CA HIS A 177 -14.44 -14.81 24.64
C HIS A 177 -14.36 -13.31 24.89
N ALA A 178 -15.14 -12.52 24.14
CA ALA A 178 -15.27 -11.08 24.37
C ALA A 178 -16.61 -10.50 23.92
N LEU A 179 -17.11 -9.54 24.71
CA LEU A 179 -18.33 -8.75 24.43
C LEU A 179 -19.59 -9.58 24.11
N ASN A 180 -19.69 -10.84 24.55
CA ASN A 180 -20.75 -11.81 24.21
C ASN A 180 -20.98 -12.00 22.69
N VAL A 181 -19.99 -11.60 21.88
CA VAL A 181 -20.05 -11.62 20.41
C VAL A 181 -18.90 -12.44 19.87
N PHE A 182 -17.69 -12.25 20.38
CA PHE A 182 -16.48 -12.85 19.81
C PHE A 182 -16.01 -14.04 20.63
N THR A 183 -15.55 -15.07 19.93
CA THR A 183 -14.92 -16.28 20.47
C THR A 183 -13.74 -16.63 19.59
N ILE A 184 -12.58 -16.90 20.17
CA ILE A 184 -11.41 -17.46 19.48
C ILE A 184 -11.11 -18.80 20.13
N ARG A 185 -11.03 -19.87 19.34
CA ARG A 185 -10.63 -21.20 19.83
C ARG A 185 -9.36 -21.66 19.14
N THR A 186 -8.42 -22.14 19.94
CA THR A 186 -7.09 -22.54 19.44
C THR A 186 -6.98 -24.06 19.39
N PHE A 187 -6.54 -24.56 18.24
CA PHE A 187 -6.25 -25.97 17.98
C PHE A 187 -4.74 -26.10 17.75
N ASP A 188 -4.03 -26.63 18.75
CA ASP A 188 -2.60 -26.91 18.66
C ASP A 188 -2.34 -28.16 17.80
N SER A 189 -1.23 -28.21 17.06
CA SER A 189 -0.84 -29.42 16.34
C SER A 189 -0.62 -30.58 17.31
N MET A 190 -1.30 -31.71 17.07
CA MET A 190 -0.91 -32.97 17.69
C MET A 190 0.38 -33.48 17.02
N LYS A 191 1.17 -34.31 17.72
CA LYS A 191 2.48 -34.75 17.23
C LYS A 191 2.37 -35.66 16.00
N ASP A 192 3.48 -35.72 15.26
CA ASP A 192 3.79 -36.60 14.11
C ASP A 192 3.20 -36.24 12.73
N ASN A 193 2.17 -35.40 12.62
CA ASN A 193 1.66 -34.91 11.32
C ASN A 193 2.24 -33.54 10.89
N GLU A 194 3.49 -33.24 11.26
CA GLU A 194 3.99 -31.85 11.31
C GLU A 194 4.29 -31.18 9.94
N LEU A 195 4.32 -31.95 8.84
CA LEU A 195 4.79 -31.51 7.52
C LEU A 195 3.72 -31.43 6.42
N ASP A 196 2.43 -31.69 6.70
CA ASP A 196 1.38 -31.68 5.68
C ASP A 196 0.12 -30.94 6.13
N PHE A 197 -0.24 -29.89 5.39
CA PHE A 197 -1.48 -29.14 5.61
C PHE A 197 -2.73 -30.00 5.41
N LEU A 198 -2.73 -30.97 4.49
CA LEU A 198 -3.88 -31.84 4.23
C LEU A 198 -4.15 -32.73 5.43
N LYS A 199 -3.14 -33.45 5.92
CA LYS A 199 -3.25 -34.27 7.13
C LYS A 199 -3.65 -33.46 8.35
N PHE A 200 -3.00 -32.32 8.59
CA PHE A 200 -3.38 -31.44 9.69
C PHE A 200 -4.84 -30.97 9.58
N PHE A 201 -5.30 -30.61 8.39
CA PHE A 201 -6.70 -30.24 8.16
C PHE A 201 -7.65 -31.42 8.36
N ASP A 202 -7.28 -32.64 7.95
CA ASP A 202 -8.05 -33.85 8.19
C ASP A 202 -8.19 -34.15 9.69
N ASP A 203 -7.11 -33.98 10.47
CA ASP A 203 -7.09 -34.15 11.93
C ASP A 203 -7.97 -33.12 12.67
N VAL A 204 -7.90 -31.84 12.28
CA VAL A 204 -8.67 -30.78 12.97
C VAL A 204 -10.09 -30.59 12.43
N ARG A 205 -10.41 -31.12 11.24
CA ARG A 205 -11.73 -30.99 10.60
C ARG A 205 -12.88 -31.39 11.53
N PRO A 206 -12.88 -32.56 12.20
CA PRO A 206 -13.99 -32.97 13.07
C PRO A 206 -14.22 -31.99 14.23
N PHE A 207 -13.15 -31.57 14.89
CA PHE A 207 -13.23 -30.68 16.05
C PHE A 207 -13.66 -29.25 15.69
N ILE A 208 -13.26 -28.76 14.50
CA ILE A 208 -13.72 -27.46 13.99
C ILE A 208 -15.19 -27.55 13.55
N PHE A 209 -15.61 -28.67 12.96
CA PHE A 209 -16.99 -28.88 12.55
C PHE A 209 -17.93 -28.92 13.77
N GLU A 210 -17.60 -29.73 14.79
CA GLU A 210 -18.32 -29.80 16.08
C GLU A 210 -18.39 -28.42 16.75
N GLU A 211 -17.28 -27.66 16.79
CA GLU A 211 -17.28 -26.33 17.38
C GLU A 211 -18.16 -25.33 16.61
N LEU A 212 -18.14 -25.37 15.28
CA LEU A 212 -18.99 -24.52 14.46
C LEU A 212 -20.47 -24.87 14.62
N GLN A 213 -20.83 -26.15 14.82
CA GLN A 213 -22.19 -26.55 15.17
C GLN A 213 -22.60 -26.01 16.54
N LEU A 214 -21.83 -26.29 17.61
CA LEU A 214 -22.12 -25.81 18.97
C LEU A 214 -22.29 -24.28 19.03
N GLN A 215 -21.40 -23.55 18.35
CA GLN A 215 -21.44 -22.09 18.29
C GLN A 215 -22.60 -21.58 17.43
N LEU A 216 -23.03 -22.32 16.41
CA LEU A 216 -24.20 -21.99 15.60
C LEU A 216 -25.51 -22.25 16.36
N GLU A 217 -25.62 -23.35 17.11
CA GLU A 217 -26.75 -23.63 18.00
C GLU A 217 -26.93 -22.53 19.06
N GLU A 218 -25.84 -22.17 19.75
CA GLU A 218 -25.83 -21.15 20.81
C GLU A 218 -26.17 -19.74 20.27
N LYS A 219 -25.58 -19.37 19.11
CA LYS A 219 -25.62 -17.99 18.59
C LYS A 219 -26.63 -17.77 17.48
N LYS A 220 -27.28 -18.84 16.98
CA LYS A 220 -28.22 -18.93 15.84
C LYS A 220 -27.64 -18.60 14.46
N ALA A 221 -26.64 -17.72 14.40
CA ALA A 221 -25.90 -17.37 13.20
C ALA A 221 -24.52 -16.80 13.58
N ILE A 222 -23.50 -17.16 12.81
CA ILE A 222 -22.10 -16.80 13.09
C ILE A 222 -21.36 -16.33 11.84
N LYS A 223 -20.34 -15.49 12.04
CA LYS A 223 -19.31 -15.17 11.05
C LYS A 223 -18.00 -15.76 11.55
N TRP A 224 -17.28 -16.49 10.70
CA TRP A 224 -16.05 -17.15 11.14
C TRP A 224 -14.93 -17.11 10.10
N TYR A 225 -13.69 -17.26 10.56
CA TYR A 225 -12.51 -17.52 9.71
C TYR A 225 -11.45 -18.30 10.49
N ALA A 226 -10.65 -19.09 9.78
CA ALA A 226 -9.51 -19.81 10.34
C ALA A 226 -8.20 -19.09 9.99
N VAL A 227 -7.25 -19.12 10.94
CA VAL A 227 -5.87 -18.66 10.74
C VAL A 227 -4.93 -19.78 11.14
N VAL A 228 -4.09 -20.25 10.22
CA VAL A 228 -3.00 -21.20 10.52
C VAL A 228 -1.70 -20.42 10.69
N GLN A 229 -1.01 -20.68 11.79
CA GLN A 229 0.36 -20.25 12.01
C GLN A 229 1.29 -21.45 11.77
N ALA A 230 2.29 -21.28 10.91
CA ALA A 230 3.24 -22.34 10.57
C ALA A 230 4.66 -21.78 10.52
N THR A 231 5.65 -22.59 10.87
CA THR A 231 7.08 -22.34 10.65
C THR A 231 7.48 -22.92 9.30
N LEU A 232 8.04 -22.08 8.44
CA LEU A 232 8.69 -22.49 7.21
C LEU A 232 10.20 -22.34 7.35
N THR A 233 10.92 -23.29 6.80
CA THR A 233 12.36 -23.29 6.66
C THR A 233 12.78 -22.95 5.23
N ARG A 234 14.04 -22.57 5.07
CA ARG A 234 14.71 -22.54 3.77
C ARG A 234 16.18 -22.87 3.96
N THR A 235 16.69 -23.82 3.19
CA THR A 235 18.13 -24.02 3.05
C THR A 235 18.69 -23.04 2.02
N THR A 236 19.69 -22.24 2.39
CA THR A 236 20.44 -21.41 1.44
C THR A 236 21.42 -22.26 0.63
N GLN A 237 22.07 -21.67 -0.39
CA GLN A 237 23.13 -22.35 -1.14
C GLN A 237 24.35 -22.74 -0.26
N GLU A 238 24.48 -22.14 0.93
CA GLU A 238 25.53 -22.41 1.92
C GLU A 238 25.15 -23.55 2.91
N ASN A 239 24.14 -24.37 2.59
CA ASN A 239 23.52 -25.38 3.47
C ASN A 239 22.90 -24.83 4.77
N ASP A 240 22.64 -23.52 4.81
CA ASP A 240 22.26 -22.81 6.03
C ASP A 240 20.73 -22.68 6.14
N VAL A 241 20.14 -23.09 7.27
CA VAL A 241 18.67 -23.08 7.45
C VAL A 241 18.18 -21.75 8.03
N GLU A 242 17.37 -21.01 7.25
CA GLU A 242 16.58 -19.86 7.68
C GLU A 242 15.16 -20.28 8.13
N TYR A 243 14.54 -19.53 9.03
CA TYR A 243 13.20 -19.82 9.58
C TYR A 243 12.27 -18.58 9.52
N ILE A 244 10.98 -18.79 9.22
CA ILE A 244 9.95 -17.74 9.25
C ILE A 244 8.59 -18.29 9.73
N THR A 245 7.83 -17.51 10.48
CA THR A 245 6.51 -17.91 11.05
C THR A 245 5.32 -17.10 10.50
N PRO A 246 4.98 -17.23 9.20
CA PRO A 246 3.83 -16.55 8.61
C PRO A 246 2.48 -17.06 9.14
N HIS A 247 1.45 -16.26 8.88
CA HIS A 247 0.05 -16.56 9.24
C HIS A 247 -0.77 -16.62 7.95
N PHE A 248 -1.36 -17.77 7.66
CA PHE A 248 -2.21 -18.02 6.50
C PHE A 248 -3.67 -18.02 6.95
N ARG A 249 -4.58 -17.42 6.15
CA ARG A 249 -5.97 -17.20 6.56
C ARG A 249 -6.97 -17.66 5.51
N SER A 250 -8.13 -18.12 5.97
CA SER A 250 -9.31 -18.30 5.12
C SER A 250 -9.93 -16.95 4.75
N ASN A 251 -10.99 -17.01 3.93
CA ASN A 251 -11.95 -15.91 3.85
C ASN A 251 -12.83 -15.90 5.11
N CYS A 252 -13.48 -14.76 5.38
CA CYS A 252 -14.57 -14.70 6.36
C CYS A 252 -15.83 -15.31 5.75
N VAL A 253 -16.39 -16.30 6.43
CA VAL A 253 -17.60 -17.06 6.08
C VAL A 253 -18.76 -16.58 6.93
N VAL A 254 -19.98 -16.63 6.38
CA VAL A 254 -21.23 -16.50 7.14
C VAL A 254 -21.86 -17.88 7.26
N GLU A 255 -22.05 -18.36 8.48
CA GLU A 255 -22.73 -19.61 8.76
C GLU A 255 -24.11 -19.33 9.34
N LEU A 256 -25.13 -19.92 8.74
CA LEU A 256 -26.53 -19.81 9.16
C LEU A 256 -27.13 -21.18 9.49
N MET A 257 -26.53 -22.27 9.00
CA MET A 257 -27.11 -23.62 9.02
C MET A 257 -26.01 -24.68 9.07
N GLU A 258 -26.26 -25.78 9.75
CA GLU A 258 -25.24 -26.82 9.97
C GLU A 258 -24.81 -27.53 8.69
N ASN A 259 -25.76 -27.73 7.76
CA ASN A 259 -25.51 -28.47 6.52
C ASN A 259 -24.56 -27.72 5.55
N THR A 260 -24.29 -26.43 5.75
CA THR A 260 -23.33 -25.67 4.93
C THR A 260 -21.90 -25.66 5.51
N ILE A 261 -21.72 -26.04 6.78
CA ILE A 261 -20.42 -25.98 7.47
C ILE A 261 -19.34 -26.76 6.71
N ALA A 262 -19.65 -27.98 6.25
CA ALA A 262 -18.67 -28.85 5.56
C ALA A 262 -18.13 -28.22 4.26
N GLU A 263 -19.02 -27.66 3.42
CA GLU A 263 -18.64 -27.04 2.14
C GLU A 263 -17.83 -25.75 2.37
N HIS A 264 -18.23 -24.94 3.36
CA HIS A 264 -17.53 -23.72 3.72
C HIS A 264 -16.14 -24.00 4.32
N LEU A 265 -16.02 -25.06 5.13
CA LEU A 265 -14.76 -25.47 5.74
C LEU A 265 -13.74 -25.96 4.72
N GLU A 266 -14.17 -26.77 3.74
CA GLU A 266 -13.31 -27.20 2.63
C GLU A 266 -12.86 -26.01 1.77
N SER A 267 -13.76 -25.05 1.50
CA SER A 267 -13.42 -23.78 0.83
C SER A 267 -12.41 -22.93 1.62
N ALA A 268 -12.55 -22.91 2.96
CA ALA A 268 -11.66 -22.18 3.86
C ALA A 268 -10.23 -22.78 3.87
N PHE A 269 -10.12 -24.10 4.02
CA PHE A 269 -8.86 -24.84 3.98
C PHE A 269 -8.16 -24.71 2.63
N LYS A 270 -8.89 -24.91 1.54
CA LYS A 270 -8.38 -24.67 0.18
C LYS A 270 -7.87 -23.25 0.00
N LYS A 271 -8.51 -22.23 0.58
CA LYS A 271 -7.98 -20.84 0.51
C LYS A 271 -6.69 -20.66 1.31
N ILE A 272 -6.55 -21.32 2.46
CA ILE A 272 -5.31 -21.31 3.25
C ILE A 272 -4.19 -21.96 2.46
N GLN A 273 -4.42 -23.17 1.93
CA GLN A 273 -3.46 -23.91 1.09
C GLN A 273 -2.98 -23.10 -0.13
N ASN A 274 -3.90 -22.57 -0.94
CA ASN A 274 -3.54 -21.70 -2.08
C ASN A 274 -2.68 -20.49 -1.66
N SER A 275 -2.87 -19.98 -0.43
CA SER A 275 -2.09 -18.83 0.07
C SER A 275 -0.71 -19.23 0.59
N PHE A 276 -0.54 -20.49 1.02
CA PHE A 276 0.75 -21.11 1.32
C PHE A 276 1.52 -21.45 0.03
N GLU A 277 0.85 -22.00 -0.98
CA GLU A 277 1.41 -22.25 -2.32
C GLU A 277 1.85 -20.93 -2.99
N GLU A 278 1.02 -19.89 -2.95
CA GLU A 278 1.37 -18.54 -3.45
C GLU A 278 2.55 -17.91 -2.68
N PHE A 279 2.77 -18.29 -1.42
CA PHE A 279 3.90 -17.83 -0.61
C PHE A 279 5.19 -18.58 -0.97
N THR A 280 5.14 -19.91 -1.04
CA THR A 280 6.27 -20.77 -1.38
C THR A 280 6.73 -20.59 -2.84
N GLN A 281 5.81 -20.41 -3.79
CA GLN A 281 6.14 -20.10 -5.20
C GLN A 281 6.75 -18.71 -5.41
N ARG A 282 6.47 -17.73 -4.53
CA ARG A 282 7.01 -16.36 -4.63
C ARG A 282 8.30 -16.15 -3.86
N GLY A 283 8.58 -17.01 -2.88
CA GLY A 283 9.83 -17.00 -2.15
C GLY A 283 10.83 -17.96 -2.80
N SER A 284 12.09 -17.56 -2.86
CA SER A 284 13.17 -18.39 -3.38
C SER A 284 13.49 -19.54 -2.41
N GLY A 285 12.69 -20.62 -2.42
CA GLY A 285 13.00 -21.91 -1.79
C GLY A 285 12.49 -22.14 -0.35
N TRP A 286 11.30 -21.64 0.02
CA TRP A 286 10.72 -21.94 1.35
C TRP A 286 9.96 -23.27 1.40
N THR A 287 10.29 -24.12 2.37
CA THR A 287 9.68 -25.40 2.70
C THR A 287 8.90 -25.32 4.02
N LEU A 288 7.87 -26.14 4.21
CA LEU A 288 7.21 -26.26 5.52
C LEU A 288 8.11 -27.06 6.48
N GLU A 289 8.27 -26.59 7.72
CA GLU A 289 8.92 -27.35 8.81
C GLU A 289 7.86 -27.86 9.79
N LYS A 290 6.97 -26.98 10.24
CA LYS A 290 5.99 -27.32 11.29
C LYS A 290 4.75 -26.44 11.23
N ILE A 291 3.57 -27.04 11.36
CA ILE A 291 2.35 -26.30 11.71
C ILE A 291 2.31 -26.09 13.23
N LEU A 292 2.15 -24.85 13.69
CA LEU A 292 2.16 -24.50 15.12
C LEU A 292 0.76 -24.64 15.73
N LYS A 293 -0.22 -23.92 15.17
CA LYS A 293 -1.62 -23.89 15.61
C LYS A 293 -2.56 -23.40 14.53
N LEU A 294 -3.84 -23.72 14.68
CA LEU A 294 -4.96 -23.09 13.98
C LEU A 294 -5.82 -22.31 14.99
N GLU A 295 -6.09 -21.05 14.70
CA GLU A 295 -7.02 -20.19 15.45
C GLU A 295 -8.34 -20.08 14.68
N LEU A 296 -9.41 -20.63 15.23
CA LEU A 296 -10.77 -20.47 14.74
C LEU A 296 -11.38 -19.23 15.38
N ASN A 297 -11.60 -18.20 14.57
CA ASN A 297 -12.10 -16.90 15.00
C ASN A 297 -13.59 -16.82 14.64
N ILE A 298 -14.47 -16.74 15.64
CA ILE A 298 -15.93 -16.77 15.51
C ILE A 298 -16.53 -15.47 16.08
N ALA A 299 -17.49 -14.89 15.37
CA ALA A 299 -18.26 -13.73 15.82
C ALA A 299 -19.77 -14.02 15.67
N LYS A 300 -20.55 -13.72 16.70
CA LYS A 300 -22.02 -13.75 16.67
C LYS A 300 -22.52 -12.82 15.57
N TYR A 301 -23.07 -13.41 14.51
CA TYR A 301 -23.61 -12.67 13.39
C TYR A 301 -25.12 -12.65 13.56
N GLN A 302 -25.64 -11.53 14.07
CA GLN A 302 -27.05 -11.26 13.88
C GLN A 302 -27.20 -10.67 12.47
N PRO A 303 -27.75 -11.40 11.48
CA PRO A 303 -28.16 -10.77 10.24
C PRO A 303 -29.15 -9.66 10.58
N LEU A 304 -29.09 -8.58 9.81
CA LEU A 304 -30.21 -7.66 9.75
C LEU A 304 -31.44 -8.46 9.28
N SER A 305 -32.62 -8.08 9.74
CA SER A 305 -33.90 -8.75 9.50
C SER A 305 -34.11 -9.08 8.00
N PRO A 306 -34.91 -10.13 7.72
CA PRO A 306 -35.33 -10.57 6.39
C PRO A 306 -35.48 -9.47 5.33
N SER A 307 -35.10 -9.79 4.09
CA SER A 307 -34.94 -8.81 2.99
C SER A 307 -36.26 -8.32 2.38
N ASN A 308 -37.11 -7.73 3.20
CA ASN A 308 -38.30 -7.02 2.75
C ASN A 308 -37.87 -5.70 2.09
N TYR A 309 -38.55 -5.34 1.00
CA TYR A 309 -38.29 -4.16 0.18
C TYR A 309 -37.79 -2.94 0.96
N ILE A 310 -36.57 -2.48 0.62
CA ILE A 310 -36.02 -1.21 1.11
C ILE A 310 -36.23 -0.16 0.01
N PRO A 311 -36.88 0.99 0.28
CA PRO A 311 -36.99 2.07 -0.69
C PRO A 311 -35.61 2.65 -1.03
N LEU A 312 -35.38 2.96 -2.30
CA LEU A 312 -34.11 3.54 -2.73
C LEU A 312 -33.93 4.96 -2.16
N PRO A 313 -32.74 5.30 -1.62
CA PRO A 313 -32.36 6.68 -1.33
C PRO A 313 -32.58 7.60 -2.53
N LYS A 314 -33.03 8.84 -2.30
CA LYS A 314 -33.38 9.82 -3.36
C LYS A 314 -32.30 9.94 -4.46
N LYS A 315 -31.03 10.09 -4.05
CA LYS A 315 -29.82 10.11 -4.91
C LYS A 315 -29.70 8.93 -5.90
N LEU A 316 -30.31 7.78 -5.61
CA LEU A 316 -30.29 6.57 -6.44
C LEU A 316 -31.58 6.42 -7.26
N THR A 317 -32.72 6.84 -6.70
CA THR A 317 -34.02 6.90 -7.38
C THR A 317 -33.99 7.84 -8.58
N ASP A 318 -33.45 9.04 -8.40
CA ASP A 318 -33.38 10.09 -9.44
C ASP A 318 -32.62 9.62 -10.69
N LYS A 319 -31.61 8.76 -10.50
CA LYS A 319 -30.80 8.19 -11.58
C LYS A 319 -31.55 7.23 -12.49
N LYS A 320 -32.70 6.68 -12.08
CA LYS A 320 -33.52 5.70 -12.85
C LYS A 320 -32.69 4.55 -13.47
N ALA A 321 -31.61 4.16 -12.81
CA ALA A 321 -30.62 3.18 -13.31
C ALA A 321 -30.77 1.79 -12.69
N ILE A 322 -31.58 1.68 -11.64
CA ILE A 322 -31.77 0.48 -10.81
C ILE A 322 -33.20 -0.02 -11.00
N LEU A 323 -33.40 -1.34 -11.00
CA LEU A 323 -34.70 -1.99 -10.78
C LEU A 323 -34.76 -2.39 -9.31
N ASN A 324 -35.70 -1.79 -8.57
CA ASN A 324 -35.96 -2.16 -7.18
C ASN A 324 -37.26 -2.96 -7.14
N ILE A 325 -37.13 -4.29 -7.08
CA ILE A 325 -38.26 -5.21 -7.06
C ILE A 325 -38.87 -5.18 -5.66
N LYS A 326 -40.19 -5.00 -5.59
CA LYS A 326 -40.97 -5.01 -4.35
C LYS A 326 -41.25 -6.44 -3.94
N ASN A 327 -40.60 -6.90 -2.89
CA ASN A 327 -40.79 -8.23 -2.30
C ASN A 327 -41.01 -8.14 -0.79
N GLU A 328 -41.81 -9.06 -0.27
CA GLU A 328 -42.07 -9.26 1.17
C GLU A 328 -41.38 -10.54 1.69
N ASP A 329 -40.68 -11.25 0.80
CA ASP A 329 -39.92 -12.47 1.06
C ASP A 329 -38.42 -12.20 1.23
N GLN A 330 -37.63 -13.27 1.37
CA GLN A 330 -36.18 -13.20 1.50
C GLN A 330 -35.43 -13.33 0.15
N LYS A 331 -36.16 -13.33 -0.98
CA LYS A 331 -35.66 -13.79 -2.29
C LYS A 331 -35.23 -12.67 -3.24
N CYS A 332 -35.06 -11.43 -2.76
CA CYS A 332 -34.66 -10.26 -3.57
C CYS A 332 -33.47 -10.52 -4.54
N PHE A 333 -32.48 -11.32 -4.13
CA PHE A 333 -31.36 -11.75 -4.97
C PHE A 333 -31.79 -12.63 -6.16
N VAL A 334 -32.69 -13.60 -5.94
CA VAL A 334 -33.26 -14.49 -6.96
C VAL A 334 -34.06 -13.66 -7.97
N TRP A 335 -34.89 -12.74 -7.48
CA TRP A 335 -35.67 -11.83 -8.31
C TRP A 335 -34.78 -10.94 -9.19
N CYS A 336 -33.64 -10.48 -8.68
CA CYS A 336 -32.67 -9.73 -9.49
C CYS A 336 -32.01 -10.57 -10.60
N LEU A 337 -31.67 -11.83 -10.32
CA LEU A 337 -31.13 -12.75 -11.34
C LEU A 337 -32.16 -13.05 -12.44
N LEU A 338 -33.40 -13.33 -12.07
CA LEU A 338 -34.48 -13.60 -13.02
C LEU A 338 -34.84 -12.38 -13.86
N ALA A 339 -34.89 -11.19 -13.26
CA ALA A 339 -35.12 -9.95 -14.00
C ALA A 339 -34.02 -9.66 -15.04
N HIS A 340 -32.76 -10.05 -14.80
CA HIS A 340 -31.69 -9.98 -15.80
C HIS A 340 -31.83 -11.07 -16.87
N LYS A 341 -32.11 -12.32 -16.47
CA LYS A 341 -32.22 -13.47 -17.37
C LYS A 341 -33.37 -13.36 -18.36
N LEU A 342 -34.55 -12.96 -17.89
CA LEU A 342 -35.80 -12.91 -18.65
C LEU A 342 -35.93 -11.66 -19.54
N LYS A 343 -35.12 -10.62 -19.30
CA LYS A 343 -35.09 -9.36 -20.09
C LYS A 343 -36.48 -8.74 -20.36
N ILE A 344 -37.38 -8.82 -19.37
CA ILE A 344 -38.80 -8.44 -19.51
C ILE A 344 -38.96 -6.98 -19.96
N ASP A 345 -39.84 -6.76 -20.93
CA ASP A 345 -40.01 -5.46 -21.60
C ASP A 345 -40.53 -4.35 -20.64
N TYR A 346 -39.95 -3.17 -20.79
CA TYR A 346 -39.72 -2.22 -19.70
C TYR A 346 -40.92 -1.34 -19.33
N LYS A 347 -42.11 -1.58 -19.91
CA LYS A 347 -43.25 -0.65 -19.88
C LYS A 347 -44.42 -1.05 -18.97
N LYS A 348 -44.46 -2.27 -18.42
CA LYS A 348 -45.51 -2.71 -17.47
C LYS A 348 -44.89 -3.45 -16.28
N ASN A 349 -45.17 -2.95 -15.07
CA ASN A 349 -45.06 -3.64 -13.77
C ASN A 349 -43.78 -4.45 -13.41
N ALA A 350 -42.63 -4.21 -14.05
CA ALA A 350 -41.36 -4.92 -13.79
C ALA A 350 -40.83 -4.86 -12.33
N ASN A 351 -41.38 -4.00 -11.47
CA ASN A 351 -41.08 -3.97 -10.04
C ASN A 351 -41.89 -5.00 -9.22
N SER A 352 -42.85 -5.71 -9.82
CA SER A 352 -43.71 -6.68 -9.13
C SER A 352 -43.16 -8.10 -9.23
N ILE A 353 -43.27 -8.88 -8.15
CA ILE A 353 -42.82 -10.28 -8.10
C ILE A 353 -43.63 -11.24 -8.97
N HIS A 354 -44.89 -10.94 -9.29
CA HIS A 354 -45.79 -11.87 -9.99
C HIS A 354 -45.26 -12.35 -11.35
N HIS A 355 -44.44 -11.54 -12.03
CA HIS A 355 -43.82 -11.90 -13.31
C HIS A 355 -42.63 -12.86 -13.18
N TYR A 356 -42.04 -12.98 -11.99
CA TYR A 356 -40.83 -13.79 -11.74
C TYR A 356 -41.12 -15.12 -11.03
N ILE A 357 -42.22 -15.20 -10.26
CA ILE A 357 -42.63 -16.42 -9.54
C ILE A 357 -42.67 -17.68 -10.45
N PRO A 358 -43.23 -17.66 -11.68
CA PRO A 358 -43.27 -18.85 -12.54
C PRO A 358 -41.89 -19.39 -12.93
N HIS A 359 -40.85 -18.54 -12.87
CA HIS A 359 -39.48 -18.86 -13.26
C HIS A 359 -38.56 -19.08 -12.05
N GLU A 360 -39.08 -19.13 -10.81
CA GLU A 360 -38.23 -19.23 -9.60
C GLU A 360 -37.29 -20.43 -9.63
N SER A 361 -37.79 -21.58 -10.10
CA SER A 361 -37.06 -22.85 -10.22
C SER A 361 -35.88 -22.80 -11.21
N GLU A 362 -35.78 -21.77 -12.05
CA GLU A 362 -34.66 -21.61 -12.99
C GLU A 362 -33.36 -21.14 -12.34
N ILE A 363 -33.40 -20.61 -11.10
CA ILE A 363 -32.23 -20.19 -10.34
C ILE A 363 -31.81 -21.29 -9.37
N LYS A 364 -30.63 -21.85 -9.60
CA LYS A 364 -30.03 -22.90 -8.77
C LYS A 364 -29.33 -22.27 -7.57
N LEU A 365 -29.98 -22.34 -6.40
CA LEU A 365 -29.41 -21.89 -5.13
C LEU A 365 -28.47 -22.93 -4.48
N GLY A 366 -28.65 -24.22 -4.78
CA GLY A 366 -27.91 -25.30 -4.11
C GLY A 366 -28.19 -25.28 -2.60
N ASN A 367 -27.14 -25.34 -1.79
CA ASN A 367 -27.23 -25.26 -0.33
C ASN A 367 -27.37 -23.82 0.21
N VAL A 368 -27.27 -22.79 -0.64
CA VAL A 368 -27.34 -21.38 -0.20
C VAL A 368 -28.79 -20.97 0.06
N LYS A 369 -29.14 -20.65 1.30
CA LYS A 369 -30.48 -20.17 1.63
C LYS A 369 -30.59 -18.65 1.53
N CYS A 370 -31.81 -18.19 1.29
CA CYS A 370 -32.16 -16.77 1.28
C CYS A 370 -32.27 -16.23 2.74
N PRO A 371 -31.94 -14.95 3.00
CA PRO A 371 -31.39 -13.96 2.07
C PRO A 371 -29.90 -14.24 1.76
N VAL A 372 -29.52 -14.13 0.48
CA VAL A 372 -28.20 -14.56 0.00
C VAL A 372 -27.05 -13.68 0.53
N PRO A 373 -26.08 -14.22 1.29
CA PRO A 373 -24.92 -13.46 1.73
C PRO A 373 -23.95 -13.14 0.57
N VAL A 374 -23.30 -11.97 0.63
CA VAL A 374 -22.31 -11.53 -0.39
C VAL A 374 -21.13 -12.53 -0.52
N THR A 375 -20.81 -13.27 0.53
CA THR A 375 -19.79 -14.33 0.55
C THR A 375 -20.09 -15.49 -0.40
N ASN A 376 -21.37 -15.83 -0.59
CA ASN A 376 -21.80 -17.05 -1.28
C ASN A 376 -22.01 -16.83 -2.79
N ILE A 377 -21.83 -15.59 -3.27
CA ILE A 377 -21.99 -15.21 -4.68
C ILE A 377 -21.07 -16.02 -5.59
N SER A 378 -19.81 -16.23 -5.21
CA SER A 378 -18.85 -17.01 -6.04
C SER A 378 -19.24 -18.48 -6.23
N THR A 379 -20.09 -19.03 -5.35
CA THR A 379 -20.68 -20.36 -5.50
C THR A 379 -21.88 -20.30 -6.45
N LEU A 380 -22.75 -19.30 -6.30
CA LEU A 380 -23.92 -19.07 -7.15
C LEU A 380 -23.57 -18.72 -8.59
N GLU A 381 -22.46 -17.99 -8.83
CA GLU A 381 -21.87 -17.77 -10.15
C GLU A 381 -21.53 -19.06 -10.89
N LYS A 382 -21.01 -20.06 -10.17
CA LYS A 382 -20.67 -21.38 -10.73
C LYS A 382 -21.93 -22.20 -10.98
N LEU A 383 -22.82 -22.29 -9.99
CA LEU A 383 -24.07 -23.08 -10.06
C LEU A 383 -25.00 -22.64 -11.19
N ASN A 384 -25.07 -21.33 -11.45
CA ASN A 384 -25.94 -20.76 -12.49
C ASN A 384 -25.20 -20.42 -13.78
N ASN A 385 -23.87 -20.63 -13.83
CA ASN A 385 -22.98 -20.19 -14.89
C ASN A 385 -23.23 -18.73 -15.33
N VAL A 386 -23.09 -17.80 -14.38
CA VAL A 386 -23.23 -16.36 -14.56
C VAL A 386 -22.02 -15.61 -13.98
N ARG A 387 -21.84 -14.35 -14.38
CA ARG A 387 -20.89 -13.41 -13.76
C ARG A 387 -21.67 -12.36 -12.98
N ILE A 388 -21.34 -12.16 -11.71
CA ILE A 388 -22.05 -11.27 -10.79
C ILE A 388 -21.06 -10.27 -10.17
N ASN A 389 -21.37 -8.98 -10.25
CA ASN A 389 -20.75 -7.95 -9.44
C ASN A 389 -21.77 -7.39 -8.44
N VAL A 390 -21.34 -7.07 -7.23
CA VAL A 390 -22.17 -6.44 -6.20
C VAL A 390 -21.51 -5.18 -5.68
N PHE A 391 -22.30 -4.12 -5.62
CA PHE A 391 -21.88 -2.80 -5.18
C PHE A 391 -22.69 -2.39 -3.95
N GLY A 392 -22.02 -1.94 -2.90
CA GLY A 392 -22.66 -1.35 -1.71
C GLY A 392 -22.97 0.12 -1.90
N PHE A 393 -23.76 0.68 -0.99
CA PHE A 393 -24.04 2.12 -0.90
C PHE A 393 -23.90 2.63 0.54
N GLU A 394 -22.93 3.53 0.77
CA GLU A 394 -22.68 4.26 2.02
C GLU A 394 -22.43 5.72 1.60
N ASP A 395 -23.50 6.53 1.47
CA ASP A 395 -23.59 7.84 0.78
C ASP A 395 -23.22 7.86 -0.72
N GLU A 396 -22.44 6.88 -1.13
CA GLU A 396 -21.72 6.71 -2.37
C GLU A 396 -21.70 5.22 -2.72
N ILE A 397 -21.69 4.91 -4.01
CA ILE A 397 -21.63 3.53 -4.51
C ILE A 397 -20.18 3.03 -4.45
N PHE A 398 -19.94 1.82 -3.96
CA PHE A 398 -18.61 1.20 -3.89
C PHE A 398 -18.67 -0.31 -4.20
N PRO A 399 -17.60 -0.93 -4.72
CA PRO A 399 -17.58 -2.37 -4.97
C PRO A 399 -17.50 -3.16 -3.65
N LEU A 400 -18.40 -4.13 -3.48
CA LEU A 400 -18.38 -5.15 -2.41
C LEU A 400 -17.81 -6.48 -2.92
N TYR A 401 -18.29 -6.90 -4.09
CA TYR A 401 -17.83 -8.09 -4.80
C TYR A 401 -17.67 -7.77 -6.28
N VAL A 402 -16.57 -8.17 -6.88
CA VAL A 402 -16.35 -8.05 -8.33
C VAL A 402 -15.78 -9.37 -8.81
N SER A 403 -16.48 -9.99 -9.76
CA SER A 403 -16.12 -11.31 -10.27
C SER A 403 -14.73 -11.32 -10.88
N SER A 404 -14.03 -12.45 -10.72
CA SER A 404 -12.81 -12.75 -11.49
C SER A 404 -13.10 -13.28 -12.89
N ARG A 405 -14.36 -13.63 -13.20
CA ARG A 405 -14.81 -14.08 -14.52
C ARG A 405 -14.81 -12.94 -15.52
N GLU A 406 -14.39 -13.22 -16.75
CA GLU A 406 -14.40 -12.30 -17.89
C GLU A 406 -15.11 -12.91 -19.12
N ASP A 407 -15.55 -14.16 -19.02
CA ASP A 407 -16.08 -15.03 -20.07
C ASP A 407 -17.59 -14.94 -20.32
N LEU A 408 -18.34 -14.25 -19.44
CA LEU A 408 -19.81 -14.24 -19.43
C LEU A 408 -20.42 -12.83 -19.34
N ASP A 409 -21.70 -12.76 -19.73
CA ASP A 409 -22.58 -11.61 -19.48
C ASP A 409 -22.66 -11.28 -17.99
N CYS A 410 -22.66 -9.97 -17.70
CA CYS A 410 -22.32 -9.43 -16.38
C CYS A 410 -23.55 -8.86 -15.68
N ILE A 411 -24.04 -9.58 -14.68
CA ILE A 411 -25.11 -9.12 -13.81
C ILE A 411 -24.52 -8.19 -12.76
N ASN A 412 -25.02 -6.95 -12.67
CA ASN A 412 -24.56 -5.97 -11.69
C ASN A 412 -25.69 -5.74 -10.67
N LEU A 413 -25.42 -5.97 -9.39
CA LEU A 413 -26.39 -5.81 -8.31
C LEU A 413 -25.96 -4.68 -7.37
N LEU A 414 -26.93 -3.94 -6.86
CA LEU A 414 -26.76 -3.00 -5.76
C LEU A 414 -27.23 -3.69 -4.48
N TYR A 415 -26.40 -3.67 -3.45
CA TYR A 415 -26.72 -4.11 -2.10
C TYR A 415 -26.92 -2.88 -1.21
N ILE A 416 -28.11 -2.75 -0.64
CA ILE A 416 -28.45 -1.69 0.29
C ILE A 416 -28.85 -2.29 1.64
N SER A 417 -28.52 -1.58 2.72
CA SER A 417 -28.89 -1.95 4.09
C SER A 417 -29.25 -0.70 4.88
N ASN A 418 -30.31 -0.78 5.69
CA ASN A 418 -30.63 0.21 6.71
C ASN A 418 -30.30 -0.37 8.10
N GLU A 419 -30.77 0.25 9.19
CA GLU A 419 -30.46 -0.23 10.55
C GLU A 419 -31.10 -1.60 10.89
N GLU A 420 -32.08 -2.04 10.11
CA GLU A 420 -32.87 -3.24 10.41
C GLU A 420 -32.89 -4.29 9.29
N ARG A 421 -32.63 -3.94 8.02
CA ARG A 421 -32.91 -4.78 6.84
C ARG A 421 -31.77 -4.72 5.81
N GLN A 422 -31.71 -5.72 4.95
CA GLN A 422 -30.83 -5.81 3.77
C GLN A 422 -31.65 -6.04 2.51
N HIS A 423 -31.22 -5.54 1.36
CA HIS A 423 -31.94 -5.71 0.09
C HIS A 423 -31.01 -5.67 -1.12
N TYR A 424 -31.30 -6.52 -2.12
CA TYR A 424 -30.64 -6.50 -3.43
C TYR A 424 -31.54 -5.85 -4.47
N CYS A 425 -30.95 -4.99 -5.30
CA CYS A 425 -31.58 -4.37 -6.45
C CYS A 425 -30.76 -4.63 -7.72
N LEU A 426 -31.39 -4.83 -8.88
CA LEU A 426 -30.69 -5.06 -10.14
C LEU A 426 -30.24 -3.72 -10.75
N ILE A 427 -28.96 -3.57 -11.08
CA ILE A 427 -28.43 -2.40 -11.79
C ILE A 427 -28.62 -2.62 -13.29
N ARG A 428 -29.67 -2.00 -13.85
CA ARG A 428 -30.01 -2.09 -15.28
C ARG A 428 -29.06 -1.31 -16.18
N ASN A 429 -28.56 -0.16 -15.72
CA ASN A 429 -27.64 0.66 -16.50
C ASN A 429 -26.51 1.19 -15.60
N PHE A 430 -25.37 0.52 -15.62
CA PHE A 430 -24.24 0.86 -14.78
C PHE A 430 -23.67 2.25 -15.07
N SER A 431 -23.63 2.66 -16.34
CA SER A 431 -23.11 3.97 -16.75
C SER A 431 -23.97 5.11 -16.22
N ARG A 432 -25.30 4.98 -16.31
CA ARG A 432 -26.29 5.93 -15.72
C ARG A 432 -26.31 5.91 -14.19
N LEU A 433 -25.90 4.80 -13.57
CA LEU A 433 -25.76 4.72 -12.13
C LEU A 433 -24.51 5.48 -11.63
N ILE A 434 -23.39 5.36 -12.35
CA ILE A 434 -22.11 5.96 -11.94
C ILE A 434 -22.00 7.44 -12.33
N GLY A 435 -22.52 7.87 -13.48
CA GLY A 435 -22.39 9.25 -13.96
C GLY A 435 -23.69 9.88 -14.41
N ASP A 436 -23.70 11.21 -14.44
CA ASP A 436 -24.73 12.01 -15.09
C ASP A 436 -24.59 11.92 -16.62
N LEU A 437 -25.68 12.25 -17.32
CA LEU A 437 -25.78 12.17 -18.77
C LEU A 437 -24.89 13.24 -19.44
N SER A 438 -23.64 12.90 -19.72
CA SER A 438 -22.78 13.72 -20.58
C SER A 438 -23.46 13.92 -21.93
N LYS A 439 -23.54 15.17 -22.43
CA LYS A 439 -24.27 15.55 -23.66
C LYS A 439 -23.86 14.78 -24.93
N HIS A 440 -22.73 14.07 -24.91
CA HIS A 440 -22.20 13.30 -26.03
C HIS A 440 -22.40 11.78 -25.88
N LYS A 441 -22.80 11.14 -26.98
CA LYS A 441 -23.18 9.71 -27.11
C LYS A 441 -22.02 8.71 -26.95
N SER A 442 -20.87 9.09 -26.41
CA SER A 442 -19.71 8.20 -26.26
C SER A 442 -19.93 7.15 -25.16
N THR A 443 -19.67 5.88 -25.46
CA THR A 443 -19.78 4.78 -24.48
C THR A 443 -18.70 4.88 -23.40
N ALA A 444 -19.11 5.20 -22.18
CA ALA A 444 -18.22 5.22 -21.02
C ALA A 444 -17.71 3.81 -20.67
N HIS A 445 -16.39 3.58 -20.71
CA HIS A 445 -15.77 2.34 -20.26
C HIS A 445 -15.46 2.44 -18.77
N ILE A 446 -16.07 1.62 -17.92
CA ILE A 446 -15.94 1.75 -16.44
C ILE A 446 -15.25 0.51 -15.86
N CYS A 447 -14.24 0.71 -15.02
CA CYS A 447 -13.62 -0.38 -14.26
C CYS A 447 -14.48 -0.74 -13.06
N TYR A 448 -15.11 -1.93 -13.05
CA TYR A 448 -15.93 -2.38 -11.92
C TYR A 448 -15.16 -2.51 -10.59
N ARG A 449 -13.83 -2.70 -10.62
CA ARG A 449 -13.00 -2.83 -9.41
C ARG A 449 -12.70 -1.50 -8.72
N CYS A 450 -12.64 -0.39 -9.45
CA CYS A 450 -12.28 0.92 -8.89
C CYS A 450 -13.29 2.03 -9.14
N LEU A 451 -14.31 1.76 -9.97
CA LEU A 451 -15.35 2.68 -10.43
C LEU A 451 -14.84 3.93 -11.18
N HIS A 452 -13.62 3.87 -11.71
CA HIS A 452 -13.07 4.89 -12.59
C HIS A 452 -13.61 4.74 -14.02
N ARG A 453 -13.90 5.88 -14.67
CA ARG A 453 -14.38 5.98 -16.05
C ARG A 453 -13.22 6.28 -16.99
N PHE A 454 -13.19 5.60 -18.13
CA PHE A 454 -12.24 5.79 -19.22
C PHE A 454 -13.01 6.14 -20.49
N CYS A 455 -12.41 7.02 -21.31
CA CYS A 455 -12.99 7.42 -22.59
C CYS A 455 -12.80 6.37 -23.70
N ARG A 456 -11.87 5.43 -23.51
CA ARG A 456 -11.55 4.35 -24.47
C ARG A 456 -11.37 3.01 -23.75
N GLY A 457 -11.68 1.92 -24.45
CA GLY A 457 -11.58 0.56 -23.91
C GLY A 457 -10.16 0.02 -23.74
N ASP A 458 -9.19 0.50 -24.52
CA ASP A 458 -7.78 0.12 -24.42
C ASP A 458 -7.13 0.66 -23.13
N LEU A 459 -7.41 1.93 -22.78
CA LEU A 459 -7.00 2.52 -21.50
C LEU A 459 -7.57 1.75 -20.29
N LEU A 460 -8.78 1.20 -20.42
CA LEU A 460 -9.35 0.32 -19.40
C LEU A 460 -8.58 -1.03 -19.31
N GLN A 461 -8.15 -1.61 -20.43
CA GLN A 461 -7.36 -2.86 -20.40
C GLN A 461 -5.97 -2.63 -19.80
N GLU A 462 -5.29 -1.54 -20.18
CA GLU A 462 -4.03 -1.12 -19.53
C GLU A 462 -4.23 -0.91 -18.03
N HIS A 463 -5.34 -0.29 -17.63
CA HIS A 463 -5.71 -0.12 -16.23
C HIS A 463 -5.92 -1.44 -15.48
N LEU A 464 -6.58 -2.42 -16.10
CA LEU A 464 -6.88 -3.71 -15.49
C LEU A 464 -5.62 -4.51 -15.14
N ASN A 465 -4.55 -4.37 -15.92
CA ASN A 465 -3.25 -5.03 -15.68
C ASN A 465 -2.70 -4.78 -14.26
N TYR A 466 -2.94 -3.59 -13.70
CA TYR A 466 -2.54 -3.27 -12.32
C TYR A 466 -3.71 -3.23 -11.33
N CYS A 467 -4.94 -2.90 -11.77
CA CYS A 467 -6.10 -2.86 -10.88
C CYS A 467 -6.52 -4.27 -10.39
N LYS A 468 -6.27 -5.33 -11.17
CA LYS A 468 -6.47 -6.73 -10.75
C LYS A 468 -5.65 -7.11 -9.49
N ASN A 469 -4.50 -6.47 -9.27
CA ASN A 469 -3.61 -6.72 -8.13
C ASN A 469 -3.99 -5.96 -6.85
N VAL A 470 -5.04 -5.14 -6.90
CA VAL A 470 -5.51 -4.32 -5.77
C VAL A 470 -6.92 -4.75 -5.37
N SER A 471 -7.24 -4.74 -4.07
CA SER A 471 -8.60 -5.00 -3.58
C SER A 471 -9.61 -4.03 -4.22
N PRO A 472 -10.81 -4.50 -4.63
CA PRO A 472 -11.86 -3.62 -5.13
C PRO A 472 -12.19 -2.52 -4.10
N GLN A 473 -12.20 -1.26 -4.55
CA GLN A 473 -12.46 -0.07 -3.72
C GLN A 473 -12.70 1.13 -4.63
N LYS A 474 -13.68 1.99 -4.33
CA LYS A 474 -13.94 3.17 -5.17
C LYS A 474 -12.78 4.15 -5.10
N ILE A 475 -12.27 4.56 -6.26
CA ILE A 475 -11.28 5.64 -6.38
C ILE A 475 -12.00 6.95 -6.66
N LYS A 476 -11.69 7.98 -5.87
CA LYS A 476 -12.05 9.38 -6.15
C LYS A 476 -10.80 10.20 -6.40
N MET A 477 -10.88 11.10 -7.39
CA MET A 477 -9.97 12.24 -7.49
C MET A 477 -10.49 13.37 -6.60
N PRO A 478 -9.65 14.36 -6.21
CA PRO A 478 -10.14 15.62 -5.68
C PRO A 478 -11.10 16.28 -6.68
N SER A 479 -12.14 16.94 -6.18
CA SER A 479 -13.06 17.73 -6.98
C SER A 479 -12.39 19.03 -7.47
N PRO A 480 -12.90 19.72 -8.51
CA PRO A 480 -12.26 20.94 -9.03
C PRO A 480 -12.07 22.05 -7.99
N ASP A 481 -13.02 22.24 -7.08
CA ASP A 481 -12.91 23.15 -5.91
C ASP A 481 -11.80 22.77 -4.91
N ARG A 482 -11.22 21.57 -5.07
CA ARG A 482 -10.20 20.96 -4.20
C ARG A 482 -9.00 20.42 -4.99
N ASN A 483 -8.84 20.83 -6.26
CA ASN A 483 -7.66 20.50 -7.05
C ASN A 483 -6.41 21.25 -6.56
N ILE A 484 -6.60 22.41 -5.91
CA ILE A 484 -5.56 23.17 -5.21
C ILE A 484 -5.23 22.50 -3.87
N LEU A 485 -4.01 21.97 -3.76
CA LEU A 485 -3.43 21.55 -2.48
C LEU A 485 -2.89 22.77 -1.74
N GLN A 486 -3.64 23.21 -0.73
CA GLN A 486 -3.26 24.27 0.20
C GLN A 486 -3.32 23.80 1.65
N PHE A 487 -2.65 24.51 2.56
CA PHE A 487 -2.68 24.20 3.98
C PHE A 487 -4.04 24.57 4.60
N GLN A 488 -4.97 23.61 4.62
CA GLN A 488 -6.33 23.82 5.14
C GLN A 488 -6.42 23.83 6.67
N LYS A 489 -5.40 23.29 7.35
CA LYS A 489 -5.41 22.96 8.78
C LYS A 489 -4.80 24.05 9.67
N ILE A 490 -5.28 25.29 9.48
CA ILE A 490 -4.75 26.49 10.15
C ILE A 490 -4.84 26.37 11.68
N GLU A 491 -5.79 25.58 12.20
CA GLU A 491 -5.92 25.28 13.63
C GLU A 491 -4.71 24.58 14.27
N PHE A 492 -3.79 24.02 13.47
CA PHE A 492 -2.54 23.40 13.94
C PHE A 492 -1.37 24.38 14.07
N GLN A 493 -1.54 25.66 13.67
CA GLN A 493 -0.53 26.70 13.88
C GLN A 493 -0.59 27.30 15.30
N HIS A 494 -1.69 27.10 16.03
CA HIS A 494 -1.77 27.47 17.44
C HIS A 494 -0.77 26.68 18.27
N LYS A 495 -0.05 27.39 19.16
CA LYS A 495 0.58 26.74 20.31
C LYS A 495 -0.50 26.02 21.12
N VAL A 496 -0.24 24.78 21.50
CA VAL A 496 -1.15 24.01 22.34
C VAL A 496 -1.15 24.61 23.75
N PRO A 497 -2.31 24.83 24.40
CA PRO A 497 -2.38 25.45 25.72
C PRO A 497 -1.67 24.65 26.81
N PHE A 498 -1.83 23.32 26.78
CA PHE A 498 -1.28 22.39 27.74
C PHE A 498 -0.85 21.10 27.03
N ILE A 499 0.29 20.55 27.42
CA ILE A 499 0.84 19.29 26.93
C ILE A 499 1.25 18.42 28.11
N ILE A 500 0.94 17.13 28.03
CA ILE A 500 1.35 16.15 29.03
C ILE A 500 2.50 15.34 28.44
N TYR A 501 3.65 15.32 29.12
CA TYR A 501 4.72 14.37 28.82
C TYR A 501 4.64 13.24 29.84
N ALA A 502 4.67 12.00 29.38
CA ALA A 502 4.50 10.82 30.21
C ALA A 502 5.46 9.70 29.81
N ASP A 503 5.78 8.82 30.76
CA ASP A 503 6.60 7.65 30.54
C ASP A 503 6.18 6.48 31.47
N PHE A 504 6.40 5.24 31.02
CA PHE A 504 6.09 4.03 31.78
C PHE A 504 7.35 3.26 32.19
N GLU A 505 7.38 2.83 33.45
CA GLU A 505 8.36 1.87 33.95
C GLU A 505 7.77 0.46 33.92
N SER A 506 8.60 -0.53 33.59
CA SER A 506 8.18 -1.94 33.51
C SER A 506 9.13 -2.87 34.27
N ILE A 507 8.56 -3.78 35.07
CA ILE A 507 9.32 -4.92 35.59
C ILE A 507 9.47 -5.95 34.48
N ILE A 508 10.69 -6.48 34.34
CA ILE A 508 11.03 -7.56 33.42
C ILE A 508 10.96 -8.88 34.19
N ILE A 509 9.90 -9.64 33.96
CA ILE A 509 9.65 -10.93 34.61
C ILE A 509 10.25 -12.04 33.73
N PRO A 510 11.31 -12.75 34.18
CA PRO A 510 11.90 -13.84 33.42
C PRO A 510 10.97 -15.06 33.36
N TYR A 511 11.05 -15.82 32.27
CA TYR A 511 10.42 -17.13 32.18
C TYR A 511 11.30 -18.18 32.88
N HIS A 512 10.97 -18.53 34.13
CA HIS A 512 11.83 -19.39 34.95
C HIS A 512 11.88 -20.88 34.57
N SER A 513 11.00 -21.37 33.69
CA SER A 513 10.91 -22.82 33.43
C SER A 513 10.29 -23.20 32.07
N VAL A 514 11.00 -22.91 30.98
CA VAL A 514 10.82 -23.66 29.72
C VAL A 514 12.20 -23.97 29.14
N GLN A 515 12.72 -25.18 29.36
CA GLN A 515 13.76 -25.70 28.44
C GLN A 515 13.20 -25.65 27.02
N PRO A 516 14.01 -25.26 26.01
CA PRO A 516 13.52 -25.05 24.66
C PRO A 516 12.81 -26.30 24.15
N LYS A 517 11.47 -26.23 24.01
CA LYS A 517 10.63 -27.37 23.62
C LYS A 517 11.01 -27.98 22.26
N ASN A 518 11.76 -27.23 21.45
CA ASN A 518 12.54 -27.68 20.31
C ASN A 518 13.88 -26.91 20.28
N GLN A 519 15.00 -27.60 20.03
CA GLN A 519 16.30 -26.94 19.76
C GLN A 519 16.29 -26.13 18.43
N SER A 520 15.29 -26.30 17.56
CA SER A 520 15.15 -25.55 16.28
C SER A 520 14.47 -24.18 16.41
N ALA A 521 13.99 -23.78 17.60
CA ALA A 521 13.30 -22.50 17.77
C ALA A 521 14.27 -21.30 17.72
N TYR A 522 14.48 -20.76 16.51
CA TYR A 522 15.36 -19.62 16.23
C TYR A 522 14.98 -18.29 16.93
N THR A 523 13.94 -18.28 17.77
CA THR A 523 13.37 -17.12 18.46
C THR A 523 12.77 -17.56 19.80
N GLU A 524 13.45 -17.24 20.89
CA GLU A 524 13.16 -17.65 22.28
C GLU A 524 12.60 -16.47 23.08
N LYS A 525 11.44 -16.62 23.73
CA LYS A 525 10.91 -15.62 24.68
C LYS A 525 11.60 -15.80 26.03
N ILE A 526 12.40 -14.82 26.46
CA ILE A 526 13.20 -14.92 27.70
C ILE A 526 12.57 -14.19 28.88
N ALA A 527 11.81 -13.11 28.63
CA ALA A 527 11.10 -12.38 29.68
C ALA A 527 9.85 -11.66 29.14
N ARG A 528 8.92 -11.33 30.04
CA ARG A 528 7.71 -10.54 29.80
C ARG A 528 7.80 -9.21 30.55
N HIS A 529 7.28 -8.14 29.96
CA HIS A 529 7.29 -6.81 30.55
C HIS A 529 5.92 -6.49 31.14
N GLU A 530 5.86 -6.13 32.42
CA GLU A 530 4.63 -5.66 33.08
C GLU A 530 4.82 -4.23 33.60
N PRO A 531 3.87 -3.31 33.37
CA PRO A 531 4.00 -1.92 33.79
C PRO A 531 3.89 -1.83 35.31
N CYS A 532 4.93 -1.32 35.97
CA CYS A 532 5.04 -1.25 37.43
C CYS A 532 4.93 0.17 37.98
N GLY A 533 5.02 1.18 37.11
CA GLY A 533 4.93 2.57 37.48
C GLY A 533 4.87 3.49 36.26
N TYR A 534 4.64 4.76 36.52
CA TYR A 534 4.69 5.81 35.50
C TYR A 534 5.13 7.13 36.13
N ALA A 535 5.58 8.05 35.28
CA ALA A 535 5.72 9.46 35.61
C ALA A 535 5.01 10.30 34.55
N TYR A 536 4.38 11.42 34.93
CA TYR A 536 3.96 12.43 33.98
C TYR A 536 4.09 13.85 34.53
N VAL A 537 4.25 14.81 33.61
CA VAL A 537 4.27 16.25 33.87
C VAL A 537 3.31 16.96 32.93
N VAL A 538 2.59 17.96 33.44
CA VAL A 538 1.75 18.86 32.64
C VAL A 538 2.48 20.19 32.49
N ILE A 539 2.70 20.60 31.24
CA ILE A 539 3.41 21.82 30.87
C ILE A 539 2.46 22.74 30.10
N ASP A 540 2.50 24.04 30.39
CA ASP A 540 1.72 25.07 29.70
C ASP A 540 2.35 25.53 28.37
N ALA A 541 1.67 26.44 27.66
CA ALA A 541 2.14 27.02 26.39
C ALA A 541 3.44 27.85 26.48
N ASN A 542 3.90 28.18 27.70
CA ASN A 542 5.12 28.93 28.00
C ASN A 542 6.27 28.02 28.44
N GLY A 543 6.05 26.72 28.60
CA GLY A 543 7.05 25.77 29.10
C GLY A 543 7.08 25.63 30.62
N LYS A 544 6.14 26.24 31.35
CA LYS A 544 6.06 26.14 32.81
C LYS A 544 5.30 24.88 33.22
N MET A 545 5.82 24.18 34.22
CA MET A 545 5.13 23.06 34.86
C MET A 545 3.94 23.60 35.69
N LEU A 546 2.74 23.07 35.47
CA LEU A 546 1.55 23.41 36.26
C LEU A 546 1.64 22.91 37.71
N LYS A 547 2.30 21.76 37.90
CA LYS A 547 2.47 21.06 39.18
C LYS A 547 3.73 20.20 39.16
N PRO A 548 4.23 19.73 40.32
CA PRO A 548 5.32 18.74 40.38
C PRO A 548 5.03 17.47 39.59
N ILE A 549 6.09 16.76 39.19
CA ILE A 549 6.00 15.51 38.42
C ILE A 549 5.15 14.52 39.22
N THR A 550 4.08 14.01 38.60
CA THR A 550 3.22 13.00 39.21
C THR A 550 3.81 11.62 38.92
N VAL A 551 4.31 10.96 39.96
CA VAL A 551 4.89 9.62 39.90
C VAL A 551 3.97 8.64 40.61
N TYR A 552 3.86 7.42 40.07
CA TYR A 552 3.16 6.31 40.71
C TYR A 552 3.91 5.00 40.53
N ARG A 553 3.82 4.11 41.51
CA ARG A 553 4.33 2.73 41.46
C ARG A 553 3.28 1.79 42.05
N GLY A 554 2.95 0.72 41.33
CA GLY A 554 1.93 -0.26 41.69
C GLY A 554 1.57 -1.17 40.52
N PRO A 555 0.97 -2.35 40.77
CA PRO A 555 0.66 -3.35 39.75
C PRO A 555 -0.42 -2.91 38.75
N ASP A 556 -1.26 -1.95 39.13
CA ASP A 556 -2.34 -1.37 38.32
C ASP A 556 -1.91 -0.06 37.60
N ALA A 557 -0.60 0.21 37.50
CA ALA A 557 -0.02 1.46 36.98
C ALA A 557 -0.69 1.98 35.69
N ALA A 558 -0.96 1.12 34.71
CA ALA A 558 -1.59 1.52 33.45
C ALA A 558 -3.07 1.94 33.59
N ILE A 559 -3.83 1.37 34.53
CA ILE A 559 -5.23 1.76 34.82
C ILE A 559 -5.23 3.05 35.65
N HIS A 560 -4.39 3.10 36.69
CA HIS A 560 -4.25 4.27 37.55
C HIS A 560 -3.77 5.51 36.77
N PHE A 561 -2.89 5.32 35.78
CA PHE A 561 -2.46 6.37 34.85
C PHE A 561 -3.63 7.01 34.11
N ILE A 562 -4.48 6.20 33.44
CA ILE A 562 -5.60 6.72 32.65
C ILE A 562 -6.64 7.40 33.55
N ASN A 563 -6.91 6.85 34.73
CA ASN A 563 -7.77 7.49 35.73
C ASN A 563 -7.24 8.88 36.12
N ASN A 564 -5.95 9.04 36.37
CA ASN A 564 -5.38 10.33 36.72
C ASN A 564 -5.33 11.28 35.51
N LEU A 565 -5.01 10.82 34.29
CA LEU A 565 -5.13 11.66 33.10
C LEU A 565 -6.55 12.19 32.87
N ILE A 566 -7.59 11.43 33.21
CA ILE A 566 -8.98 11.90 33.14
C ILE A 566 -9.21 13.03 34.16
N LYS A 567 -8.71 12.90 35.40
CA LYS A 567 -8.77 13.97 36.41
C LYS A 567 -8.04 15.24 35.95
N GLU A 568 -6.82 15.12 35.43
CA GLU A 568 -6.07 16.26 34.87
C GLU A 568 -6.84 16.92 33.73
N LYS A 569 -7.36 16.12 32.80
CA LYS A 569 -8.18 16.61 31.68
C LYS A 569 -9.42 17.35 32.18
N ASP A 570 -10.09 16.86 33.23
CA ASP A 570 -11.26 17.52 33.82
C ASP A 570 -10.89 18.84 34.53
N GLN A 571 -9.75 18.91 35.25
CA GLN A 571 -9.22 20.15 35.84
C GLN A 571 -8.81 21.20 34.80
N ILE A 572 -8.19 20.76 33.70
CA ILE A 572 -7.71 21.62 32.61
C ILE A 572 -8.87 22.05 31.69
N THR A 573 -9.98 21.30 31.65
CA THR A 573 -11.11 21.58 30.74
C THR A 573 -11.64 23.01 30.88
N PRO A 574 -12.00 23.52 32.08
CA PRO A 574 -12.40 24.91 32.27
C PRO A 574 -11.41 25.92 31.69
N MET A 575 -10.11 25.73 31.89
CA MET A 575 -9.05 26.64 31.41
C MET A 575 -8.99 26.70 29.87
N ILE A 576 -9.28 25.60 29.16
CA ILE A 576 -9.31 25.57 27.70
C ILE A 576 -10.66 26.07 27.14
N THR A 577 -11.75 25.94 27.90
CA THR A 577 -13.11 26.26 27.43
C THR A 577 -13.56 27.68 27.72
N THR A 578 -13.06 28.30 28.79
CA THR A 578 -13.33 29.70 29.13
C THR A 578 -12.68 30.61 28.09
N ILE A 579 -13.47 31.52 27.53
CA ILE A 579 -12.98 32.57 26.62
C ILE A 579 -12.76 33.82 27.47
N MET A 580 -11.49 34.19 27.68
CA MET A 580 -11.18 35.49 28.29
C MET A 580 -11.64 36.61 27.37
N PRO A 581 -12.33 37.64 27.89
CA PRO A 581 -12.78 38.78 27.09
C PRO A 581 -11.58 39.50 26.46
N MET A 582 -11.80 40.03 25.26
CA MET A 582 -10.78 40.79 24.54
C MET A 582 -10.51 42.12 25.26
N ASN A 583 -9.23 42.44 25.46
CA ASN A 583 -8.79 43.73 25.97
C ASN A 583 -7.86 44.35 24.92
N LEU A 584 -8.24 45.50 24.38
CA LEU A 584 -7.51 46.25 23.35
C LEU A 584 -6.91 47.51 23.97
N SER A 585 -5.65 47.82 23.65
CA SER A 585 -5.14 49.17 23.88
C SER A 585 -5.68 50.14 22.81
N PRO A 586 -5.67 51.47 23.05
CA PRO A 586 -6.00 52.46 22.02
C PRO A 586 -5.13 52.32 20.76
N GLU A 587 -3.85 51.99 20.92
CA GLU A 587 -2.90 51.73 19.82
C GLU A 587 -3.29 50.50 19.00
N GLU A 588 -3.72 49.41 19.65
CA GLU A 588 -4.18 48.19 18.99
C GLU A 588 -5.49 48.40 18.22
N GLU A 589 -6.36 49.30 18.70
CA GLU A 589 -7.60 49.69 18.03
C GLU A 589 -7.32 50.59 16.81
N GLU A 590 -6.37 51.52 16.89
CA GLU A 590 -5.90 52.31 15.75
C GLU A 590 -5.19 51.43 14.70
N GLN A 591 -4.40 50.45 15.15
CA GLN A 591 -3.83 49.41 14.29
C GLN A 591 -4.92 48.55 13.63
N PHE A 592 -5.95 48.13 14.38
CA PHE A 592 -7.09 47.42 13.80
C PHE A 592 -7.76 48.25 12.72
N ASN A 593 -8.03 49.53 12.97
CA ASN A 593 -8.73 50.40 12.03
C ASN A 593 -7.92 50.64 10.74
N SER A 594 -6.62 50.93 10.85
CA SER A 594 -5.72 51.15 9.71
C SER A 594 -5.37 49.88 8.90
N GLU A 595 -5.45 48.68 9.50
CA GLU A 595 -5.08 47.44 8.82
C GLU A 595 -6.07 47.10 7.68
N THR A 596 -5.52 46.97 6.46
CA THR A 596 -6.30 46.65 5.23
C THR A 596 -6.15 45.20 4.81
N ARG A 597 -5.34 44.38 5.50
CA ARG A 597 -5.07 42.98 5.14
C ARG A 597 -5.25 42.02 6.30
N CYS A 598 -5.83 40.85 6.00
CA CYS A 598 -6.04 39.82 6.99
C CYS A 598 -4.69 39.26 7.45
N TYR A 599 -4.40 39.34 8.74
CA TYR A 599 -3.10 38.93 9.25
C TYR A 599 -2.82 37.42 9.05
N LEU A 600 -3.87 36.59 8.90
CA LEU A 600 -3.79 35.14 8.68
C LEU A 600 -3.54 34.76 7.21
N CYS A 601 -4.33 35.28 6.26
CA CYS A 601 -4.26 34.87 4.85
C CYS A 601 -3.55 35.90 3.94
N LYS A 602 -3.24 37.09 4.46
CA LYS A 602 -2.59 38.23 3.77
C LYS A 602 -3.36 38.86 2.60
N HIS A 603 -4.59 38.41 2.32
CA HIS A 603 -5.51 39.07 1.37
C HIS A 603 -6.20 40.29 2.01
N LEU A 604 -6.78 41.16 1.18
CA LEU A 604 -7.46 42.39 1.62
C LEU A 604 -8.66 42.08 2.52
N LEU A 605 -8.86 42.92 3.54
CA LEU A 605 -10.04 42.92 4.41
C LEU A 605 -11.10 43.82 3.76
N GLU A 606 -12.21 43.21 3.37
CA GLU A 606 -13.38 43.93 2.87
C GLU A 606 -14.41 44.04 4.02
N ASN A 607 -15.69 43.82 3.74
CA ASN A 607 -16.78 44.00 4.70
C ASN A 607 -16.85 42.93 5.82
N ASP A 608 -15.95 41.95 5.85
CA ASP A 608 -15.93 40.82 6.81
C ASP A 608 -14.77 40.89 7.83
N LYS A 609 -14.20 42.09 8.01
CA LYS A 609 -13.14 42.41 8.97
C LYS A 609 -13.60 42.22 10.43
N VAL A 610 -12.96 41.29 11.14
CA VAL A 610 -13.18 41.00 12.57
C VAL A 610 -11.88 41.09 13.38
N ARG A 611 -12.01 41.38 14.68
CA ARG A 611 -10.90 41.37 15.63
C ARG A 611 -10.64 39.93 16.13
N ASP A 612 -9.47 39.35 15.87
CA ASP A 612 -9.05 38.08 16.49
C ASP A 612 -8.27 38.32 17.79
N HIS A 613 -8.45 37.42 18.76
CA HIS A 613 -7.81 37.49 20.07
C HIS A 613 -7.50 36.10 20.63
N CYS A 614 -6.59 36.08 21.60
CA CYS A 614 -6.26 34.87 22.33
C CYS A 614 -7.32 34.57 23.40
N HIS A 615 -8.15 33.54 23.18
CA HIS A 615 -9.17 33.13 24.16
C HIS A 615 -8.61 32.76 25.55
N LEU A 616 -7.30 32.46 25.67
CA LEU A 616 -6.63 32.13 26.94
C LEU A 616 -6.06 33.34 27.69
N SER A 617 -5.97 34.51 27.04
CA SER A 617 -5.26 35.67 27.60
C SER A 617 -5.88 37.03 27.27
N GLY A 618 -7.02 37.07 26.56
CA GLY A 618 -7.70 38.29 26.11
C GLY A 618 -6.96 39.11 25.03
N ARG A 619 -5.64 38.95 24.91
CA ARG A 619 -4.77 39.75 24.04
C ARG A 619 -5.19 39.68 22.57
N TYR A 620 -5.33 40.85 21.95
CA TYR A 620 -5.54 41.02 20.53
C TYR A 620 -4.37 40.45 19.69
N ARG A 621 -4.67 40.03 18.46
CA ARG A 621 -3.72 39.39 17.53
C ARG A 621 -3.63 40.06 16.17
N GLY A 622 -4.71 40.71 15.71
CA GLY A 622 -4.77 41.32 14.40
C GLY A 622 -6.16 41.26 13.76
N ALA A 623 -6.32 42.04 12.69
CA ALA A 623 -7.52 42.06 11.88
C ALA A 623 -7.58 40.83 10.96
N ALA A 624 -8.71 40.12 10.95
CA ALA A 624 -8.90 38.91 10.15
C ALA A 624 -10.25 38.88 9.43
N HIS A 625 -10.35 38.09 8.36
CA HIS A 625 -11.65 37.70 7.80
C HIS A 625 -12.44 36.88 8.82
N ASN A 626 -13.75 37.06 8.90
CA ASN A 626 -14.63 36.26 9.76
C ASN A 626 -14.43 34.74 9.52
N TYR A 627 -14.34 34.33 8.26
CA TYR A 627 -14.06 32.94 7.88
C TYR A 627 -12.67 32.43 8.29
N CYS A 628 -11.64 33.29 8.21
CA CYS A 628 -10.28 32.96 8.65
C CYS A 628 -10.21 32.82 10.17
N ASN A 629 -10.88 33.70 10.91
CA ASN A 629 -11.02 33.63 12.36
C ASN A 629 -11.72 32.32 12.81
N LEU A 630 -12.88 31.99 12.23
CA LEU A 630 -13.61 30.76 12.53
C LEU A 630 -12.83 29.47 12.21
N LYS A 631 -11.93 29.51 11.22
CA LYS A 631 -10.95 28.44 10.95
C LYS A 631 -9.83 28.39 11.97
N TYR A 632 -9.31 29.55 12.37
CA TYR A 632 -8.19 29.70 13.29
C TYR A 632 -8.59 29.53 14.76
N LYS A 633 -9.40 28.52 15.06
CA LYS A 633 -9.82 28.20 16.43
C LYS A 633 -8.85 27.26 17.12
N MET A 634 -8.63 27.49 18.42
CA MET A 634 -7.86 26.60 19.28
C MET A 634 -8.51 25.20 19.33
N ARG A 635 -7.70 24.14 19.22
CA ARG A 635 -8.18 22.75 19.33
C ARG A 635 -8.46 22.40 20.79
N LYS A 636 -9.67 21.93 21.08
CA LYS A 636 -10.11 21.48 22.42
C LYS A 636 -9.60 20.07 22.73
N MET A 637 -8.29 19.94 22.86
CA MET A 637 -7.61 18.65 22.91
C MET A 637 -6.26 18.79 23.60
N ILE A 638 -5.96 17.88 24.52
CA ILE A 638 -4.71 17.83 25.27
C ILE A 638 -3.85 16.68 24.70
N PRO A 639 -2.69 16.95 24.09
CA PRO A 639 -1.74 15.92 23.69
C PRO A 639 -1.05 15.30 24.90
N VAL A 640 -0.96 13.97 24.90
CA VAL A 640 -0.18 13.15 25.83
C VAL A 640 0.95 12.52 25.02
N VAL A 641 2.19 12.88 25.34
CA VAL A 641 3.37 12.57 24.54
C VAL A 641 4.26 11.59 25.29
N PHE A 642 4.60 10.50 24.60
CA PHE A 642 5.54 9.47 25.05
C PHE A 642 6.72 9.35 24.09
N HIS A 643 7.83 8.82 24.58
CA HIS A 643 9.03 8.62 23.77
C HIS A 643 8.94 7.40 22.83
N ASN A 644 8.10 6.38 23.11
CA ASN A 644 7.96 5.19 22.26
C ASN A 644 6.55 4.59 22.28
N LEU A 645 5.52 5.45 22.26
CA LEU A 645 4.11 5.05 22.32
C LEU A 645 3.80 3.89 21.36
N ARG A 646 4.21 4.00 20.09
CA ARG A 646 3.77 3.11 19.01
C ARG A 646 4.28 1.67 19.12
N ASN A 647 5.43 1.44 19.77
CA ASN A 647 6.05 0.12 19.87
C ASN A 647 6.15 -0.40 21.30
N TYR A 648 5.85 0.43 22.30
CA TYR A 648 5.93 0.07 23.71
C TYR A 648 4.68 0.55 24.47
N ASP A 649 4.59 1.82 24.85
CA ASP A 649 3.61 2.29 25.85
C ASP A 649 2.15 2.08 25.46
N ALA A 650 1.82 2.18 24.16
CA ALA A 650 0.47 1.94 23.68
C ALA A 650 0.00 0.51 23.93
N HIS A 651 0.89 -0.49 23.98
CA HIS A 651 0.48 -1.86 24.25
C HIS A 651 -0.09 -1.98 25.67
N HIS A 652 0.56 -1.37 26.67
CA HIS A 652 0.05 -1.29 28.04
C HIS A 652 -1.23 -0.46 28.13
N ILE A 653 -1.25 0.74 27.54
CA ILE A 653 -2.41 1.64 27.60
C ILE A 653 -3.66 1.01 26.96
N ILE A 654 -3.51 0.44 25.75
CA ILE A 654 -4.63 -0.09 24.96
C ILE A 654 -5.34 -1.23 25.70
N LYS A 655 -4.59 -2.14 26.36
CA LYS A 655 -5.19 -3.23 27.17
C LYS A 655 -6.16 -2.70 28.24
N CYS A 656 -5.83 -1.57 28.87
CA CYS A 656 -6.63 -0.97 29.93
C CYS A 656 -7.88 -0.21 29.43
N LEU A 657 -7.96 0.16 28.15
CA LEU A 657 -9.08 0.96 27.61
C LEU A 657 -10.43 0.24 27.68
N GLY A 658 -10.45 -1.10 27.73
CA GLY A 658 -11.66 -1.91 27.92
C GLY A 658 -12.43 -1.61 29.22
N ASN A 659 -11.77 -1.03 30.21
CA ASN A 659 -12.38 -0.65 31.49
C ASN A 659 -13.20 0.65 31.39
N PHE A 660 -12.99 1.46 30.35
CA PHE A 660 -13.56 2.81 30.21
C PHE A 660 -14.73 2.85 29.22
N LYS A 661 -15.81 2.10 29.53
CA LYS A 661 -16.96 1.87 28.62
C LYS A 661 -17.70 3.16 28.20
N ASP A 662 -17.69 4.20 29.03
CA ASP A 662 -18.33 5.49 28.73
C ASP A 662 -17.50 6.41 27.83
N HIS A 663 -16.34 5.94 27.35
CA HIS A 663 -15.46 6.68 26.46
C HIS A 663 -15.47 6.11 25.04
N GLU A 664 -15.35 6.99 24.06
CA GLU A 664 -15.13 6.63 22.67
C GLU A 664 -13.66 6.78 22.31
N PHE A 665 -13.13 5.78 21.61
CA PHE A 665 -11.75 5.70 21.18
C PHE A 665 -11.67 5.84 19.67
N ASN A 666 -11.06 6.93 19.21
CA ASN A 666 -10.71 7.12 17.82
C ASN A 666 -9.24 6.73 17.63
N ILE A 667 -8.95 5.83 16.69
CA ILE A 667 -7.60 5.32 16.44
C ILE A 667 -7.16 5.56 15.00
N LEU A 668 -5.87 5.86 14.83
CA LEU A 668 -5.18 5.77 13.55
C LEU A 668 -4.13 4.68 13.68
N ALA A 669 -4.33 3.54 13.01
CA ALA A 669 -3.52 2.34 13.18
C ALA A 669 -2.74 1.96 11.91
N ASN A 670 -1.54 1.39 12.08
CA ASN A 670 -0.85 0.73 10.97
C ASN A 670 -1.46 -0.66 10.72
N ASN A 671 -1.67 -1.41 11.80
CA ASN A 671 -2.27 -2.74 11.84
C ASN A 671 -3.02 -2.89 13.18
N MET A 672 -3.53 -4.08 13.49
CA MET A 672 -4.30 -4.31 14.73
C MET A 672 -3.46 -4.31 16.02
N GLU A 673 -2.14 -4.16 15.92
CA GLU A 673 -1.18 -4.22 17.04
C GLU A 673 -0.55 -2.83 17.32
N LYS A 674 -0.15 -2.11 16.27
CA LYS A 674 0.63 -0.86 16.33
C LYS A 674 -0.17 0.35 15.87
N TYR A 675 -0.32 1.31 16.78
CA TYR A 675 -1.09 2.53 16.60
C TYR A 675 -0.17 3.73 16.34
N ILE A 676 -0.57 4.62 15.43
CA ILE A 676 0.12 5.88 15.13
C ILE A 676 -0.25 6.95 16.16
N THR A 677 -1.54 7.02 16.46
CA THR A 677 -2.11 7.89 17.49
C THR A 677 -3.49 7.33 17.83
N PHE A 678 -3.91 7.53 19.06
CA PHE A 678 -5.28 7.27 19.48
C PHE A 678 -5.75 8.43 20.36
N SER A 679 -7.04 8.67 20.39
CA SER A 679 -7.64 9.70 21.24
C SER A 679 -8.85 9.17 21.98
N MET A 680 -8.96 9.56 23.24
CA MET A 680 -10.06 9.21 24.13
C MET A 680 -10.94 10.45 24.36
N ARG A 681 -12.25 10.30 24.19
CA ARG A 681 -13.26 11.30 24.53
C ARG A 681 -14.37 10.68 25.36
N LYS A 682 -14.95 11.42 26.31
CA LYS A 682 -16.12 10.98 27.09
C LYS A 682 -17.37 11.11 26.23
N ASN A 683 -18.25 10.10 26.25
CA ASN A 683 -19.53 10.13 25.55
C ASN A 683 -20.54 10.95 26.35
N ILE A 684 -20.76 12.20 25.96
CA ILE A 684 -21.77 13.09 26.55
C ILE A 684 -22.88 13.31 25.52
N LYS A 685 -24.15 13.20 25.94
CA LYS A 685 -25.33 13.33 25.07
C LYS A 685 -25.95 14.73 25.04
N GLU A 686 -25.42 15.66 25.82
CA GLU A 686 -25.94 17.02 26.00
C GLU A 686 -24.85 18.07 25.70
N ASN A 687 -25.25 19.34 25.60
CA ASN A 687 -24.52 20.48 25.00
C ASN A 687 -23.16 20.87 25.63
N ASN A 688 -22.55 20.03 26.47
CA ASN A 688 -21.26 20.28 27.06
C ASN A 688 -20.10 20.06 26.08
N VAL A 689 -19.15 20.99 26.14
CA VAL A 689 -17.93 20.97 25.32
C VAL A 689 -17.02 19.82 25.75
N THR A 690 -16.80 18.85 24.86
CA THR A 690 -15.91 17.71 25.13
C THR A 690 -14.46 18.00 24.74
N VAL A 691 -13.57 18.06 25.75
CA VAL A 691 -12.11 18.02 25.55
C VAL A 691 -11.67 16.57 25.41
N SER A 692 -10.75 16.29 24.47
CA SER A 692 -10.20 14.96 24.21
C SER A 692 -8.72 14.85 24.59
N LEU A 693 -8.31 13.68 25.07
CA LEU A 693 -6.89 13.33 25.23
C LEU A 693 -6.41 12.70 23.93
N GLN A 694 -5.33 13.22 23.32
CA GLN A 694 -4.70 12.61 22.15
C GLN A 694 -3.33 12.06 22.51
N PHE A 695 -3.15 10.74 22.41
CA PHE A 695 -1.89 10.05 22.65
C PHE A 695 -1.02 10.11 21.39
N ILE A 696 0.22 10.59 21.54
CA ILE A 696 1.14 10.86 20.44
C ILE A 696 2.54 10.36 20.79
N ASP A 697 3.22 9.81 19.80
CA ASP A 697 4.60 9.33 19.87
C ASP A 697 5.55 10.45 19.40
N SER A 698 6.46 10.95 20.25
CA SER A 698 7.41 11.99 19.85
C SER A 698 8.46 11.48 18.86
N PHE A 699 8.92 10.23 19.02
CA PHE A 699 9.86 9.58 18.10
C PHE A 699 9.18 9.10 16.81
N GLN A 700 7.85 9.07 16.71
CA GLN A 700 7.19 8.87 15.42
C GLN A 700 7.31 10.09 14.49
N PHE A 701 7.39 11.30 15.05
CA PHE A 701 7.83 12.48 14.30
C PHE A 701 9.34 12.51 14.07
N LEU A 702 10.07 11.48 14.51
CA LEU A 702 11.36 11.11 13.99
C LEU A 702 11.26 9.91 12.99
N PRO A 703 10.68 10.09 11.79
CA PRO A 703 10.64 9.03 10.79
C PRO A 703 12.03 8.48 10.46
N THR A 704 12.09 7.20 10.14
CA THR A 704 13.33 6.61 9.62
C THR A 704 13.73 7.26 8.29
N SER A 705 15.01 7.18 7.94
CA SER A 705 15.61 7.66 6.69
C SER A 705 14.73 7.50 5.45
N LEU A 706 14.91 8.41 4.49
CA LEU A 706 14.28 8.43 3.16
C LEU A 706 14.18 7.02 2.53
N GLN A 707 15.25 6.25 2.75
CA GLN A 707 15.44 4.86 2.39
C GLN A 707 14.35 3.86 2.89
N LYS A 708 13.78 4.02 4.10
CA LYS A 708 12.64 3.20 4.57
C LYS A 708 11.31 3.62 3.93
N LEU A 709 11.16 4.88 3.56
CA LEU A 709 9.98 5.37 2.85
C LEU A 709 9.94 4.80 1.43
N VAL A 710 11.07 4.79 0.73
CA VAL A 710 11.24 4.16 -0.59
C VAL A 710 11.00 2.64 -0.53
N GLN A 711 11.42 1.94 0.55
CA GLN A 711 11.18 0.50 0.72
C GLN A 711 9.69 0.07 0.80
N ASN A 712 8.74 1.00 0.97
CA ASN A 712 7.31 0.70 0.90
C ASN A 712 6.75 0.60 -0.53
N LEU A 713 7.60 0.85 -1.53
CA LEU A 713 7.28 0.89 -2.95
C LEU A 713 8.04 -0.27 -3.63
N LYS A 714 7.32 -1.22 -4.22
CA LYS A 714 7.92 -2.34 -4.96
C LYS A 714 8.21 -1.92 -6.41
N ASP A 715 9.16 -2.55 -7.09
CA ASP A 715 9.40 -2.29 -8.53
C ASP A 715 8.18 -2.60 -9.43
N SER A 716 7.27 -3.47 -8.95
CA SER A 716 5.95 -3.72 -9.54
C SER A 716 4.94 -2.59 -9.31
N ASP A 717 5.08 -1.83 -8.22
CA ASP A 717 4.21 -0.69 -7.88
C ASP A 717 4.53 0.53 -8.77
N PHE A 718 5.67 0.52 -9.47
CA PHE A 718 6.17 1.62 -10.31
C PHE A 718 5.88 1.47 -11.82
N ASN A 719 5.12 0.50 -12.32
CA ASN A 719 5.03 0.29 -13.78
C ASN A 719 4.43 1.47 -14.59
N ILE A 720 3.60 2.34 -14.00
CA ILE A 720 3.14 3.60 -14.62
C ILE A 720 4.22 4.71 -14.49
N LEU A 721 5.06 4.63 -13.45
CA LEU A 721 6.15 5.59 -13.19
C LEU A 721 7.44 5.22 -13.94
N LYS A 722 7.62 3.98 -14.40
CA LYS A 722 8.69 3.54 -15.31
C LYS A 722 8.66 4.23 -16.68
N GLN A 723 7.56 4.91 -17.02
CA GLN A 723 7.39 5.65 -18.28
C GLN A 723 7.59 7.16 -18.13
N ASN A 724 7.76 7.66 -16.91
CA ASN A 724 8.02 9.08 -16.66
C ASN A 724 9.49 9.21 -16.23
N VAL A 725 10.24 10.10 -16.86
CA VAL A 725 11.65 10.39 -16.55
C VAL A 725 11.81 11.91 -16.70
N SER A 726 12.53 12.58 -15.80
CA SER A 726 12.77 14.03 -15.95
C SER A 726 13.61 14.29 -17.21
N LEU A 727 13.38 15.45 -17.86
CA LEU A 727 14.09 15.82 -19.09
C LEU A 727 15.60 15.82 -18.87
N ASP A 728 16.10 16.33 -17.74
CA ASP A 728 17.53 16.32 -17.37
C ASP A 728 18.12 14.91 -17.36
N LYS A 729 17.34 13.93 -16.88
CA LYS A 729 17.76 12.53 -16.84
C LYS A 729 17.69 11.88 -18.21
N ILE A 730 16.67 12.18 -19.03
CA ILE A 730 16.63 11.73 -20.44
C ILE A 730 17.87 12.28 -21.17
N HIS A 731 18.14 13.58 -21.05
CA HIS A 731 19.30 14.23 -21.66
C HIS A 731 20.64 13.63 -21.19
N LEU A 732 20.78 13.32 -19.89
CA LEU A 732 21.96 12.61 -19.39
C LEU A 732 22.07 11.18 -19.96
N LEU A 733 20.97 10.42 -20.03
CA LEU A 733 20.98 9.05 -20.55
C LEU A 733 21.27 9.00 -22.07
N LEU A 734 20.70 9.93 -22.85
CA LEU A 734 20.97 10.07 -24.28
C LEU A 734 22.47 10.38 -24.53
N ARG A 735 23.04 11.36 -23.82
CA ARG A 735 24.48 11.68 -23.88
C ARG A 735 25.40 10.54 -23.43
N LYS A 736 24.89 9.56 -22.67
CA LYS A 736 25.61 8.34 -22.28
C LYS A 736 25.22 7.12 -23.13
N GLY A 737 24.63 7.33 -24.31
CA GLY A 737 24.47 6.32 -25.36
C GLY A 737 23.17 5.50 -25.33
N LEU A 738 22.22 5.79 -24.43
CA LEU A 738 20.90 5.14 -24.50
C LEU A 738 20.11 5.68 -25.69
N LYS A 739 19.41 4.81 -26.42
CA LYS A 739 18.56 5.19 -27.56
C LYS A 739 17.09 5.26 -27.13
N LEU A 740 16.48 6.43 -27.25
CA LEU A 740 15.04 6.63 -26.99
C LEU A 740 14.22 6.07 -28.15
N THR A 741 13.45 5.01 -27.90
CA THR A 741 12.68 4.32 -28.95
C THR A 741 11.26 4.85 -29.13
N LYS A 742 10.64 5.42 -28.09
CA LYS A 742 9.27 5.94 -28.12
C LYS A 742 8.97 6.84 -26.93
N VAL A 743 8.34 7.99 -27.19
CA VAL A 743 7.67 8.81 -26.16
C VAL A 743 6.17 8.51 -26.18
N HIS A 744 5.58 8.28 -25.01
CA HIS A 744 4.14 8.00 -24.88
C HIS A 744 3.33 9.18 -24.37
N LYS A 745 3.94 10.03 -23.53
CA LYS A 745 3.33 11.23 -22.94
C LYS A 745 4.41 12.15 -22.39
N VAL A 746 4.21 13.47 -22.51
CA VAL A 746 4.99 14.50 -21.82
C VAL A 746 4.08 15.20 -20.80
N LEU A 747 4.67 15.68 -19.69
CA LEU A 747 3.98 16.43 -18.65
C LEU A 747 4.84 17.66 -18.29
N SER A 748 4.31 18.86 -18.55
CA SER A 748 4.93 20.14 -18.19
C SER A 748 4.18 20.81 -17.04
N PHE A 749 4.89 21.59 -16.21
CA PHE A 749 4.34 22.26 -15.04
C PHE A 749 5.05 23.60 -14.78
N LYS A 750 4.29 24.68 -14.56
CA LYS A 750 4.84 25.94 -14.02
C LYS A 750 5.02 25.80 -12.50
N GLN A 751 6.24 25.99 -12.00
CA GLN A 751 6.57 25.87 -10.58
C GLN A 751 7.06 27.18 -9.97
N LYS A 752 6.71 27.43 -8.70
CA LYS A 752 7.31 28.48 -7.86
C LYS A 752 8.17 27.83 -6.77
N PRO A 753 9.20 28.49 -6.20
CA PRO A 753 10.06 27.94 -5.14
C PRO A 753 9.37 27.90 -3.76
N TRP A 754 8.13 27.40 -3.68
CA TRP A 754 7.26 27.49 -2.50
C TRP A 754 7.78 26.74 -1.26
N LEU A 755 8.62 25.72 -1.44
CA LEU A 755 9.32 25.03 -0.34
C LEU A 755 10.60 25.73 0.12
N LYS A 756 11.18 26.63 -0.67
CA LYS A 756 12.50 27.24 -0.41
C LYS A 756 12.57 27.87 1.00
N PRO A 757 11.62 28.73 1.44
CA PRO A 757 11.68 29.33 2.78
C PRO A 757 11.60 28.30 3.93
N TYR A 758 10.86 27.20 3.74
CA TYR A 758 10.73 26.15 4.74
C TYR A 758 12.02 25.31 4.87
N ILE A 759 12.62 24.94 3.73
CA ILE A 759 13.88 24.19 3.69
C ILE A 759 15.03 25.05 4.24
N GLU A 760 15.08 26.34 3.89
CA GLU A 760 16.07 27.30 4.39
C GLU A 760 15.92 27.52 5.89
N PHE A 761 14.70 27.75 6.40
CA PHE A 761 14.43 27.87 7.83
C PHE A 761 14.96 26.65 8.60
N ASN A 762 14.56 25.43 8.22
CA ASN A 762 15.02 24.21 8.89
C ASN A 762 16.52 23.99 8.74
N THR A 763 17.13 24.39 7.61
CA THR A 763 18.57 24.28 7.40
C THR A 763 19.35 25.25 8.30
N ASN A 764 18.85 26.48 8.48
CA ASN A 764 19.42 27.46 9.40
C ASN A 764 19.24 27.04 10.86
N GLN A 765 18.07 26.55 11.25
CA GLN A 765 17.86 25.97 12.58
C GLN A 765 18.80 24.76 12.82
N ARG A 766 19.04 23.91 11.81
CA ARG A 766 20.03 22.82 11.85
C ARG A 766 21.49 23.30 11.87
N LYS A 767 21.79 24.54 11.46
CA LYS A 767 23.10 25.19 11.64
C LYS A 767 23.27 25.67 13.09
N LEU A 768 22.25 26.32 13.64
CA LEU A 768 22.23 26.89 15.00
C LEU A 768 22.10 25.85 16.12
N ALA A 769 21.44 24.73 15.85
CA ALA A 769 21.25 23.64 16.81
C ALA A 769 22.56 23.20 17.49
N SER A 770 22.58 23.16 18.82
CA SER A 770 23.74 22.72 19.60
C SER A 770 23.74 21.20 19.76
N SER A 771 22.59 20.62 20.09
CA SER A 771 22.44 19.18 20.34
C SER A 771 22.39 18.34 19.05
N SER A 772 22.74 17.06 19.16
CA SER A 772 22.54 16.07 18.09
C SER A 772 21.06 15.85 17.78
N PHE A 773 20.21 15.84 18.82
CA PHE A 773 18.76 15.69 18.72
C PHE A 773 18.11 16.77 17.84
N GLU A 774 18.38 18.05 18.10
CA GLU A 774 17.84 19.16 17.31
C GLU A 774 18.35 19.12 15.86
N LYS A 775 19.65 18.82 15.66
CA LYS A 775 20.25 18.68 14.33
C LYS A 775 19.55 17.61 13.49
N ASP A 776 19.16 16.50 14.11
CA ASP A 776 18.40 15.43 13.44
C ASP A 776 16.90 15.78 13.31
N PHE A 777 16.29 16.45 14.28
CA PHE A 777 14.90 16.91 14.20
C PHE A 777 14.68 17.83 12.98
N PHE A 778 15.49 18.89 12.82
CA PHE A 778 15.35 19.81 11.69
C PHE A 778 15.73 19.17 10.33
N LYS A 779 16.72 18.26 10.30
CA LYS A 779 17.02 17.42 9.11
C LYS A 779 15.77 16.66 8.66
N LEU A 780 14.95 16.26 9.62
CA LEU A 780 13.90 15.29 9.44
C LEU A 780 12.54 15.92 9.15
N LEU A 781 12.30 17.15 9.63
CA LEU A 781 11.23 18.00 9.12
C LEU A 781 11.31 18.12 7.59
N ASN A 782 12.50 18.41 7.02
CA ASN A 782 12.72 18.43 5.58
C ASN A 782 12.43 17.08 4.91
N ASN A 783 12.98 15.97 5.43
CA ASN A 783 12.76 14.63 4.87
C ASN A 783 11.29 14.16 4.96
N SER A 784 10.54 14.64 5.96
CA SER A 784 9.15 14.24 6.19
C SER A 784 8.20 14.71 5.08
N VAL A 785 8.49 15.87 4.47
CA VAL A 785 7.73 16.43 3.34
C VAL A 785 7.75 15.46 2.17
N TYR A 786 8.93 15.03 1.74
CA TYR A 786 9.10 14.01 0.70
C TYR A 786 8.31 12.74 1.04
N GLY A 787 8.46 12.20 2.25
CA GLY A 787 7.76 11.00 2.70
C GLY A 787 6.24 11.11 2.63
N LYS A 788 5.68 12.31 2.85
CA LYS A 788 4.24 12.59 2.74
C LYS A 788 3.75 12.71 1.30
N THR A 789 4.57 13.22 0.37
CA THR A 789 4.19 13.24 -1.06
C THR A 789 4.04 11.83 -1.63
N MET A 790 4.89 10.88 -1.21
CA MET A 790 4.90 9.47 -1.66
C MET A 790 3.97 8.53 -0.86
N GLU A 791 3.07 9.06 -0.01
CA GLU A 791 2.22 8.26 0.88
C GLU A 791 1.15 7.44 0.12
N ASN A 792 1.24 6.11 0.16
CA ASN A 792 0.28 5.23 -0.51
C ASN A 792 -1.00 5.01 0.32
N VAL A 793 -1.97 5.91 0.13
CA VAL A 793 -3.28 5.93 0.82
C VAL A 793 -4.07 4.60 0.73
N ARG A 794 -3.80 3.76 -0.28
CA ARG A 794 -4.43 2.44 -0.44
C ARG A 794 -3.98 1.43 0.63
N LYS A 795 -2.75 1.55 1.14
CA LYS A 795 -2.17 0.61 2.11
C LYS A 795 -2.58 0.88 3.57
N HIS A 796 -3.21 2.02 3.92
CA HIS A 796 -3.59 2.26 5.32
C HIS A 796 -4.77 1.35 5.72
N SER A 797 -4.67 0.71 6.89
CA SER A 797 -5.72 -0.11 7.48
C SER A 797 -6.88 0.77 7.99
N ASN A 798 -8.12 0.30 7.91
CA ASN A 798 -9.25 0.89 8.63
C ASN A 798 -9.53 0.02 9.86
N VAL A 799 -9.19 0.51 11.05
CA VAL A 799 -9.21 -0.26 12.30
C VAL A 799 -10.00 0.52 13.33
N GLN A 800 -10.84 -0.16 14.12
CA GLN A 800 -11.63 0.43 15.19
C GLN A 800 -11.46 -0.36 16.49
N LEU A 801 -11.45 0.33 17.63
CA LEU A 801 -11.59 -0.28 18.95
C LEU A 801 -13.07 -0.36 19.31
N VAL A 802 -13.48 -1.45 19.95
CA VAL A 802 -14.86 -1.70 20.36
C VAL A 802 -14.89 -2.21 21.79
N THR A 803 -15.65 -1.52 22.64
CA THR A 803 -15.87 -1.83 24.07
C THR A 803 -17.33 -2.15 24.41
N SER A 804 -18.24 -2.02 23.43
CA SER A 804 -19.68 -2.22 23.60
C SER A 804 -20.21 -3.33 22.69
N GLU A 805 -20.98 -4.26 23.27
CA GLU A 805 -21.67 -5.34 22.55
C GLU A 805 -22.59 -4.80 21.44
N LYS A 806 -23.30 -3.69 21.66
CA LYS A 806 -24.18 -3.07 20.66
C LYS A 806 -23.39 -2.58 19.44
N GLN A 807 -22.23 -1.95 19.68
CA GLN A 807 -21.33 -1.49 18.62
C GLN A 807 -20.69 -2.68 17.89
N ALA A 808 -20.28 -3.72 18.63
CA ALA A 808 -19.74 -4.96 18.07
C ALA A 808 -20.73 -5.62 17.09
N LYS A 809 -21.98 -5.86 17.51
CA LYS A 809 -23.03 -6.44 16.64
C LYS A 809 -23.22 -5.62 15.36
N LYS A 810 -23.33 -4.29 15.45
CA LYS A 810 -23.47 -3.40 14.28
C LYS A 810 -22.29 -3.49 13.31
N LEU A 811 -21.06 -3.59 13.83
CA LEU A 811 -19.84 -3.67 13.02
C LEU A 811 -19.59 -5.07 12.43
N VAL A 812 -19.99 -6.15 13.13
CA VAL A 812 -19.97 -7.53 12.61
C VAL A 812 -21.05 -7.73 11.55
N ALA A 813 -22.23 -7.10 11.69
CA ALA A 813 -23.29 -7.16 10.70
C ALA A 813 -22.90 -6.53 9.35
N ALA A 814 -22.06 -5.49 9.37
CA ALA A 814 -21.67 -4.73 8.18
C ALA A 814 -21.01 -5.61 7.09
N PRO A 815 -21.28 -5.34 5.79
CA PRO A 815 -20.65 -6.05 4.67
C PRO A 815 -19.16 -5.66 4.50
N THR A 816 -18.73 -4.56 5.13
CA THR A 816 -17.32 -4.12 5.16
C THR A 816 -16.51 -4.75 6.29
N PHE A 817 -17.10 -5.63 7.12
CA PHE A 817 -16.37 -6.41 8.14
C PHE A 817 -15.33 -7.32 7.50
N LYS A 818 -14.10 -7.35 8.03
CA LYS A 818 -13.00 -8.17 7.49
C LYS A 818 -12.49 -9.22 8.47
N ARG A 819 -12.16 -8.80 9.70
CA ARG A 819 -11.68 -9.67 10.80
C ARG A 819 -11.66 -8.92 12.13
N PHE A 820 -11.40 -9.64 13.21
CA PHE A 820 -11.22 -9.09 14.55
C PHE A 820 -9.94 -9.59 15.22
N LYS A 821 -9.63 -9.04 16.39
CA LYS A 821 -8.69 -9.59 17.37
C LYS A 821 -9.17 -9.20 18.77
N ILE A 822 -9.30 -10.18 19.66
CA ILE A 822 -9.60 -9.93 21.08
C ILE A 822 -8.31 -9.42 21.75
N ILE A 823 -8.40 -8.34 22.53
CA ILE A 823 -7.32 -7.88 23.43
C ILE A 823 -7.67 -8.27 24.86
N THR A 824 -8.90 -7.99 25.29
CA THR A 824 -9.47 -8.41 26.56
C THR A 824 -10.94 -8.80 26.35
N GLU A 825 -11.57 -9.43 27.34
CA GLU A 825 -13.00 -9.75 27.33
C GLU A 825 -13.90 -8.51 27.09
N SER A 826 -13.41 -7.33 27.45
CA SER A 826 -14.06 -6.02 27.32
C SER A 826 -13.58 -5.17 26.15
N LEU A 827 -12.57 -5.61 25.37
CA LEU A 827 -11.99 -4.82 24.28
C LEU A 827 -11.60 -5.69 23.07
N VAL A 828 -12.18 -5.35 21.92
CA VAL A 828 -11.92 -6.01 20.64
C VAL A 828 -11.49 -5.00 19.58
N VAL A 829 -10.48 -5.36 18.80
CA VAL A 829 -10.04 -4.63 17.61
C VAL A 829 -10.75 -5.19 16.39
N LEU A 830 -11.38 -4.33 15.59
CA LEU A 830 -12.00 -4.70 14.31
C LEU A 830 -11.25 -4.08 13.13
N GLU A 831 -11.02 -4.86 12.07
CA GLU A 831 -10.54 -4.36 10.79
C GLU A 831 -11.70 -4.32 9.77
N LYS A 832 -11.84 -3.20 9.07
CA LYS A 832 -12.83 -2.99 8.00
C LYS A 832 -12.17 -2.86 6.63
N LEU A 833 -12.89 -3.27 5.59
CA LEU A 833 -12.58 -2.90 4.21
C LEU A 833 -12.78 -1.39 4.00
N LYS A 834 -11.99 -0.79 3.09
CA LYS A 834 -12.17 0.60 2.66
C LYS A 834 -13.10 0.63 1.44
N SER A 835 -14.31 1.12 1.63
CA SER A 835 -15.29 1.33 0.56
C SER A 835 -14.82 2.37 -0.48
N CYS A 836 -14.27 3.50 -0.01
CA CYS A 836 -13.83 4.60 -0.87
C CYS A 836 -12.45 5.14 -0.48
N ILE A 837 -11.64 5.54 -1.47
CA ILE A 837 -10.32 6.17 -1.30
C ILE A 837 -10.20 7.38 -2.22
N THR A 838 -9.87 8.53 -1.64
CA THR A 838 -9.49 9.75 -2.39
C THR A 838 -7.98 9.78 -2.62
N LEU A 839 -7.55 9.95 -3.87
CA LEU A 839 -6.14 10.06 -4.24
C LEU A 839 -5.70 11.54 -4.18
N ASN A 840 -5.49 12.06 -2.96
CA ASN A 840 -5.13 13.44 -2.67
C ASN A 840 -3.68 13.60 -2.16
N ARG A 841 -2.74 12.83 -2.73
CA ARG A 841 -1.31 12.93 -2.43
C ARG A 841 -0.56 13.34 -3.71
N PRO A 842 0.30 14.38 -3.67
CA PRO A 842 1.01 14.86 -4.85
C PRO A 842 2.24 13.98 -5.13
N ILE A 843 1.99 12.72 -5.50
CA ILE A 843 3.04 11.69 -5.73
C ILE A 843 4.06 12.15 -6.78
N TYR A 844 3.63 12.94 -7.78
CA TYR A 844 4.50 13.53 -8.80
C TYR A 844 5.61 14.41 -8.21
N ILE A 845 5.35 15.15 -7.12
CA ILE A 845 6.37 15.99 -6.46
C ILE A 845 7.46 15.11 -5.86
N GLY A 846 7.08 14.06 -5.11
CA GLY A 846 8.04 13.12 -4.55
C GLY A 846 8.83 12.37 -5.63
N PHE A 847 8.16 11.98 -6.71
CA PHE A 847 8.82 11.38 -7.86
C PHE A 847 9.90 12.29 -8.47
N VAL A 848 9.58 13.56 -8.74
CA VAL A 848 10.55 14.53 -9.30
C VAL A 848 11.73 14.76 -8.34
N ILE A 849 11.48 14.90 -7.03
CA ILE A 849 12.55 15.03 -6.01
C ILE A 849 13.50 13.82 -6.08
N LEU A 850 12.97 12.59 -6.21
CA LEU A 850 13.77 11.38 -6.28
C LEU A 850 14.60 11.29 -7.57
N GLU A 851 14.04 11.69 -8.72
CA GLU A 851 14.77 11.66 -9.99
C GLU A 851 15.84 12.77 -10.07
N LEU A 852 15.55 13.99 -9.61
CA LEU A 852 16.55 15.08 -9.50
C LEU A 852 17.71 14.68 -8.57
N SER A 853 17.42 14.01 -7.45
CA SER A 853 18.44 13.45 -6.56
C SER A 853 19.34 12.44 -7.29
N LYS A 854 18.77 11.55 -8.13
CA LYS A 854 19.58 10.64 -8.97
C LYS A 854 20.40 11.37 -10.02
N VAL A 855 19.86 12.40 -10.65
CA VAL A 855 20.59 13.22 -11.64
C VAL A 855 21.80 13.88 -11.00
N LEU A 856 21.69 14.42 -9.79
CA LEU A 856 22.84 14.98 -9.06
C LEU A 856 23.94 13.94 -8.82
N MET A 857 23.57 12.74 -8.33
CA MET A 857 24.51 11.64 -8.10
C MET A 857 25.16 11.15 -9.38
N TYR A 858 24.39 11.01 -10.47
CA TYR A 858 24.91 10.59 -11.78
C TYR A 858 25.77 11.67 -12.44
N ASN A 859 25.46 12.96 -12.25
CA ASN A 859 26.28 14.05 -12.76
C ASN A 859 27.65 14.05 -12.07
N PHE A 860 27.68 13.93 -10.74
CA PHE A 860 28.93 13.81 -9.98
C PHE A 860 29.73 12.56 -10.40
N HIS A 861 29.08 11.41 -10.57
CA HIS A 861 29.76 10.20 -11.02
C HIS A 861 30.31 10.32 -12.46
N TYR A 862 29.46 10.64 -13.44
CA TYR A 862 29.79 10.52 -14.85
C TYR A 862 30.45 11.76 -15.49
N ASN A 863 30.25 12.95 -14.91
CA ASN A 863 30.71 14.21 -15.51
C ASN A 863 31.76 14.93 -14.65
N HIS A 864 31.91 14.55 -13.38
CA HIS A 864 33.04 14.97 -12.52
C HIS A 864 34.05 13.83 -12.36
N ILE A 865 33.74 12.79 -11.58
CA ILE A 865 34.68 11.70 -11.25
C ILE A 865 35.17 10.95 -12.51
N LYS A 866 34.28 10.35 -13.29
CA LYS A 866 34.67 9.63 -14.52
C LYS A 866 35.24 10.54 -15.62
N LYS A 867 35.00 11.86 -15.57
CA LYS A 867 35.63 12.82 -16.50
C LYS A 867 37.08 13.10 -16.14
N ARG A 868 37.40 13.24 -14.84
CA ARG A 868 38.77 13.50 -14.37
C ARG A 868 39.65 12.24 -14.41
N TYR A 869 39.13 11.12 -13.90
CA TYR A 869 39.94 9.91 -13.67
C TYR A 869 39.73 8.80 -14.71
N MET A 870 38.67 8.86 -15.53
CA MET A 870 38.37 7.86 -16.56
C MET A 870 38.35 6.42 -15.98
N ASP A 871 39.27 5.56 -16.38
CA ASP A 871 39.37 4.18 -15.90
C ASP A 871 40.13 4.05 -14.57
N LYS A 872 40.88 5.08 -14.15
CA LYS A 872 41.55 5.14 -12.83
C LYS A 872 40.62 5.29 -11.63
N ALA A 873 39.29 5.38 -11.85
CA ALA A 873 38.31 5.48 -10.77
C ALA A 873 37.27 4.35 -10.84
N ASN A 874 37.32 3.45 -9.87
CA ASN A 874 36.38 2.35 -9.69
C ASN A 874 35.30 2.71 -8.66
N LEU A 875 34.03 2.49 -9.01
CA LEU A 875 32.91 2.71 -8.09
C LEU A 875 32.67 1.45 -7.26
N LEU A 876 33.15 1.44 -6.02
CA LEU A 876 33.01 0.31 -5.10
C LEU A 876 31.59 0.17 -4.55
N PHE A 877 30.93 1.29 -4.26
CA PHE A 877 29.63 1.28 -3.58
C PHE A 877 28.78 2.53 -3.82
N THR A 878 27.46 2.35 -3.74
CA THR A 878 26.49 3.45 -3.64
C THR A 878 25.29 3.05 -2.76
N ASP A 879 24.84 3.96 -1.91
CA ASP A 879 23.54 3.88 -1.23
C ASP A 879 22.90 5.25 -1.15
N THR A 880 21.84 5.45 -1.93
CA THR A 880 20.93 6.61 -1.91
C THR A 880 21.61 7.95 -2.22
N ASP A 881 22.38 8.49 -1.28
CA ASP A 881 23.06 9.79 -1.28
C ASP A 881 24.59 9.68 -1.03
N SER A 882 25.13 8.47 -0.88
CA SER A 882 26.57 8.21 -0.73
C SER A 882 27.17 7.44 -1.92
N LEU A 883 28.45 7.72 -2.21
CA LEU A 883 29.30 7.04 -3.20
C LEU A 883 30.63 6.70 -2.52
N THR A 884 31.24 5.56 -2.87
CA THR A 884 32.59 5.20 -2.43
C THR A 884 33.38 4.72 -3.63
N TYR A 885 34.61 5.23 -3.75
CA TYR A 885 35.50 5.03 -4.88
C TYR A 885 36.85 4.50 -4.43
N GLU A 886 37.45 3.70 -5.29
CA GLU A 886 38.89 3.51 -5.40
C GLU A 886 39.36 4.43 -6.54
N ILE A 887 40.38 5.26 -6.30
CA ILE A 887 40.90 6.23 -7.27
C ILE A 887 42.42 6.20 -7.25
N GLU A 888 43.04 6.00 -8.41
CA GLU A 888 44.48 6.13 -8.61
C GLU A 888 44.81 7.58 -9.02
N THR A 889 45.44 8.33 -8.11
CA THR A 889 45.90 9.73 -8.30
C THR A 889 47.10 10.01 -7.38
N GLU A 890 47.82 11.12 -7.60
CA GLU A 890 48.93 11.55 -6.74
C GLU A 890 48.44 12.01 -5.35
N ASP A 891 47.42 12.89 -5.34
CA ASP A 891 46.79 13.38 -4.11
C ASP A 891 45.32 13.77 -4.38
N ILE A 892 44.41 12.97 -3.84
CA ILE A 892 42.96 13.18 -3.96
C ILE A 892 42.49 14.46 -3.25
N TYR A 893 43.19 14.91 -2.21
CA TYR A 893 42.85 16.13 -1.49
C TYR A 893 43.23 17.36 -2.32
N ARG A 894 44.42 17.36 -2.95
CA ARG A 894 44.78 18.38 -3.96
C ARG A 894 43.75 18.44 -5.10
N ASP A 895 43.35 17.29 -5.65
CA ASP A 895 42.32 17.21 -6.69
C ASP A 895 40.95 17.79 -6.24
N MET A 896 40.58 17.57 -4.97
CA MET A 896 39.38 18.17 -4.36
C MET A 896 39.51 19.67 -4.16
N GLY A 897 40.70 20.17 -3.82
CA GLY A 897 41.00 21.59 -3.61
C GLY A 897 40.73 22.44 -4.86
N GLU A 898 41.08 21.94 -6.05
CA GLU A 898 40.77 22.59 -7.33
C GLU A 898 39.26 22.84 -7.55
N ASN A 899 38.41 22.01 -6.94
CA ASN A 899 36.96 22.03 -7.11
C ASN A 899 36.20 22.23 -5.79
N LEU A 900 36.80 22.92 -4.80
CA LEU A 900 36.25 23.06 -3.45
C LEU A 900 34.81 23.60 -3.42
N ASN A 901 34.38 24.34 -4.44
CA ASN A 901 33.01 24.85 -4.58
C ASN A 901 31.90 23.78 -4.58
N ILE A 902 32.19 22.53 -4.97
CA ILE A 902 31.22 21.42 -4.92
C ILE A 902 31.36 20.53 -3.68
N TYR A 903 32.37 20.76 -2.83
CA TYR A 903 32.65 19.95 -1.64
C TYR A 903 32.31 20.70 -0.34
N ASP A 904 31.83 19.96 0.66
CA ASP A 904 31.70 20.45 2.05
C ASP A 904 32.79 19.81 2.91
N THR A 905 33.85 20.58 3.18
CA THR A 905 35.02 20.20 3.99
C THR A 905 34.96 20.78 5.41
N SER A 906 33.79 21.25 5.85
CA SER A 906 33.64 21.92 7.17
C SER A 906 33.71 20.99 8.39
N ASP A 907 33.68 19.67 8.17
CA ASP A 907 33.88 18.64 9.20
C ASP A 907 35.35 18.13 9.26
N TYR A 908 36.29 18.73 8.51
CA TYR A 908 37.72 18.41 8.56
C TYR A 908 38.40 18.92 9.84
N PRO A 909 39.57 18.37 10.24
CA PRO A 909 40.41 18.96 11.29
C PRO A 909 40.73 20.43 10.99
N GLN A 910 40.74 21.31 12.00
CA GLN A 910 40.91 22.76 11.81
C GLN A 910 42.31 23.15 11.27
N ASP A 911 43.28 22.28 11.49
CA ASP A 911 44.66 22.32 11.01
C ASP A 911 44.83 21.78 9.57
N HIS A 912 43.80 21.16 9.00
CA HIS A 912 43.86 20.60 7.65
C HIS A 912 43.76 21.69 6.57
N ALA A 913 44.64 21.67 5.57
CA ALA A 913 44.76 22.72 4.54
C ALA A 913 43.46 23.00 3.74
N LEU A 914 42.55 22.05 3.66
CA LEU A 914 41.24 22.17 2.98
C LEU A 914 40.06 22.49 3.91
N TYR A 915 40.28 22.68 5.21
CA TYR A 915 39.22 23.03 6.16
C TYR A 915 38.57 24.37 5.76
N SER A 916 37.25 24.37 5.55
CA SER A 916 36.53 25.58 5.19
C SER A 916 35.07 25.54 5.62
N GLU A 917 34.62 26.56 6.35
CA GLU A 917 33.21 26.71 6.70
C GLU A 917 32.36 27.27 5.55
N LYS A 918 32.96 27.69 4.43
CA LYS A 918 32.27 28.34 3.29
C LYS A 918 31.07 27.54 2.76
N ASN A 919 31.23 26.22 2.67
CA ASN A 919 30.18 25.30 2.18
C ASN A 919 29.45 24.55 3.30
N LYS A 920 29.64 24.92 4.58
CA LYS A 920 29.09 24.22 5.76
C LYS A 920 27.59 24.01 5.67
N LYS A 921 27.17 22.74 5.50
CA LYS A 921 25.77 22.31 5.30
C LYS A 921 25.09 23.03 4.11
N ARG A 922 25.85 23.40 3.07
CA ARG A 922 25.32 23.98 1.82
C ARG A 922 24.61 22.89 1.00
N ILE A 923 23.44 23.21 0.48
CA ILE A 923 22.61 22.26 -0.27
C ILE A 923 23.31 21.90 -1.59
N GLY A 924 23.39 20.60 -1.90
CA GLY A 924 23.96 20.09 -3.15
C GLY A 924 25.48 19.84 -3.14
N CYS A 925 26.20 20.25 -2.10
CA CYS A 925 27.62 19.94 -1.95
C CYS A 925 27.85 18.50 -1.45
N PHE A 926 28.93 17.87 -1.91
CA PHE A 926 29.35 16.55 -1.47
C PHE A 926 30.31 16.67 -0.28
N LYS A 927 29.97 16.05 0.85
CA LYS A 927 30.88 15.92 1.99
C LYS A 927 31.74 14.67 1.84
N ASP A 928 32.99 14.75 2.28
CA ASP A 928 33.78 13.56 2.60
C ASP A 928 33.31 13.04 3.97
N GLU A 929 32.77 11.81 4.02
CA GLU A 929 32.25 11.24 5.26
C GLU A 929 33.32 10.73 6.22
N MET A 930 34.58 10.63 5.79
CA MET A 930 35.70 10.14 6.60
C MET A 930 36.50 11.29 7.24
N ASN A 931 36.13 12.55 6.99
CA ASN A 931 36.75 13.75 7.56
C ASN A 931 38.28 13.76 7.36
N SER A 932 38.73 13.73 6.10
CA SER A 932 40.13 13.71 5.66
C SER A 932 40.93 12.47 6.10
N LYS A 933 40.27 11.37 6.45
CA LYS A 933 40.92 10.08 6.75
C LYS A 933 40.78 9.12 5.56
N PRO A 934 41.88 8.63 4.98
CA PRO A 934 41.80 7.70 3.85
C PRO A 934 41.19 6.36 4.29
N ILE A 935 40.45 5.74 3.38
CA ILE A 935 39.97 4.36 3.56
C ILE A 935 41.10 3.42 3.15
N ILE A 936 41.59 2.62 4.09
CA ILE A 936 42.65 1.62 3.87
C ILE A 936 42.07 0.38 3.18
N GLU A 937 40.92 -0.09 3.66
CA GLU A 937 40.28 -1.31 3.16
C GLU A 937 38.76 -1.14 3.13
N PHE A 938 38.13 -1.60 2.05
CA PHE A 938 36.68 -1.63 1.88
C PHE A 938 36.22 -3.05 1.59
N VAL A 939 35.21 -3.52 2.34
CA VAL A 939 34.58 -4.82 2.11
C VAL A 939 33.07 -4.62 1.97
N GLY A 940 32.55 -4.83 0.76
CA GLY A 940 31.12 -4.83 0.46
C GLY A 940 30.61 -6.24 0.22
N LEU A 941 29.76 -6.76 1.11
CA LEU A 941 29.18 -8.11 0.96
C LEU A 941 27.89 -8.10 0.16
N ARG A 942 27.04 -7.09 0.36
CA ARG A 942 25.78 -6.90 -0.38
C ARG A 942 25.23 -5.49 -0.16
N ALA A 943 24.17 -5.13 -0.88
CA ALA A 943 23.47 -3.86 -0.69
C ALA A 943 23.11 -3.59 0.80
N LYS A 944 23.81 -2.63 1.42
CA LYS A 944 23.68 -2.21 2.84
C LYS A 944 24.27 -3.20 3.84
N MET A 945 25.29 -3.93 3.42
CA MET A 945 26.14 -4.77 4.26
C MET A 945 27.60 -4.58 3.83
N TYR A 946 28.32 -3.70 4.53
CA TYR A 946 29.68 -3.31 4.19
C TYR A 946 30.47 -2.80 5.40
N SER A 947 31.79 -2.80 5.28
CA SER A 947 32.72 -2.23 6.25
C SER A 947 33.80 -1.39 5.55
N MET A 948 34.26 -0.33 6.21
CA MET A 948 35.34 0.55 5.79
C MET A 948 36.35 0.66 6.95
N LEU A 949 37.62 0.39 6.67
CA LEU A 949 38.73 0.57 7.60
C LEU A 949 39.44 1.89 7.30
N THR A 950 39.75 2.65 8.34
CA THR A 950 40.55 3.89 8.33
C THR A 950 41.67 3.74 9.36
N PRO A 951 42.74 4.55 9.35
CA PRO A 951 43.85 4.40 10.29
C PRO A 951 43.42 4.34 11.77
N ASP A 952 42.41 5.12 12.15
CA ASP A 952 41.97 5.25 13.55
C ASP A 952 40.68 4.49 13.88
N SER A 953 39.93 4.01 12.87
CA SER A 953 38.54 3.56 13.09
C SER A 953 37.97 2.62 12.03
N GLU A 954 36.93 1.88 12.41
CA GLU A 954 36.16 0.99 11.52
C GLU A 954 34.69 1.40 11.43
N LYS A 955 34.23 1.83 10.25
CA LYS A 955 32.80 2.06 9.97
C LYS A 955 32.15 0.78 9.47
N LYS A 956 31.13 0.29 10.18
CA LYS A 956 30.45 -0.99 9.94
C LYS A 956 28.96 -0.81 9.73
N THR A 957 28.41 -1.40 8.67
CA THR A 957 26.98 -1.39 8.34
C THR A 957 26.51 -2.79 8.02
N ALA A 958 25.56 -3.34 8.79
CA ALA A 958 24.92 -4.62 8.50
C ALA A 958 23.39 -4.50 8.61
N LYS A 959 22.71 -4.40 7.46
CA LYS A 959 21.25 -4.25 7.43
C LYS A 959 20.55 -5.45 8.08
N GLY A 960 19.73 -5.17 9.08
CA GLY A 960 18.89 -6.16 9.76
C GLY A 960 19.55 -6.81 10.98
N VAL A 961 20.77 -6.40 11.32
CA VAL A 961 21.47 -6.70 12.58
C VAL A 961 21.17 -5.60 13.60
N SER A 962 21.18 -5.90 14.90
CA SER A 962 21.01 -4.86 15.93
C SER A 962 22.26 -3.96 16.01
N LYS A 963 22.09 -2.66 16.28
CA LYS A 963 23.23 -1.72 16.41
C LYS A 963 24.26 -2.20 17.42
N VAL A 964 23.80 -2.73 18.56
CA VAL A 964 24.64 -3.25 19.64
C VAL A 964 25.55 -4.39 19.14
N VAL A 965 25.02 -5.35 18.39
CA VAL A 965 25.82 -6.45 17.80
C VAL A 965 26.82 -5.91 16.77
N VAL A 966 26.42 -4.96 15.91
CA VAL A 966 27.34 -4.32 14.94
C VAL A 966 28.48 -3.56 15.62
N GLN A 967 28.24 -2.97 16.79
CA GLN A 967 29.23 -2.18 17.53
C GLN A 967 30.13 -3.02 18.42
N GLN A 968 29.59 -4.05 19.10
CA GLN A 968 30.31 -4.82 20.13
C GLN A 968 30.92 -6.12 19.61
N LYS A 969 30.33 -6.76 18.60
CA LYS A 969 30.73 -8.10 18.16
C LYS A 969 31.37 -8.15 16.77
N LEU A 970 30.83 -7.41 15.81
CA LEU A 970 31.36 -7.40 14.45
C LEU A 970 32.56 -6.45 14.33
N LYS A 971 33.65 -6.92 13.73
CA LYS A 971 34.84 -6.15 13.32
C LYS A 971 35.01 -6.18 11.79
N HIS A 972 35.85 -5.31 11.24
CA HIS A 972 36.15 -5.29 9.80
C HIS A 972 36.63 -6.68 9.31
N SER A 973 37.49 -7.35 10.09
CA SER A 973 37.98 -8.70 9.81
C SER A 973 36.86 -9.74 9.63
N ASN A 974 35.71 -9.62 10.31
CA ASN A 974 34.59 -10.56 10.12
C ASN A 974 33.91 -10.38 8.76
N TYR A 975 33.89 -9.17 8.19
CA TYR A 975 33.39 -8.94 6.83
C TYR A 975 34.37 -9.52 5.82
N LEU A 976 35.68 -9.27 6.00
CA LEU A 976 36.73 -9.82 5.14
C LEU A 976 36.75 -11.36 5.15
N GLN A 977 36.59 -11.97 6.33
CA GLN A 977 36.46 -13.42 6.48
C GLN A 977 35.20 -13.96 5.80
N CYS A 978 34.06 -13.30 5.97
CA CYS A 978 32.80 -13.68 5.33
C CYS A 978 32.90 -13.65 3.79
N LEU A 979 33.61 -12.66 3.23
CA LEU A 979 33.90 -12.58 1.79
C LEU A 979 34.85 -13.69 1.33
N LYS A 980 35.99 -13.87 2.01
CA LYS A 980 37.03 -14.83 1.61
C LYS A 980 36.62 -16.30 1.78
N GLU A 981 35.85 -16.61 2.82
CA GLU A 981 35.42 -17.99 3.10
C GLU A 981 34.06 -18.35 2.45
N ASN A 982 33.31 -17.37 1.91
CA ASN A 982 31.93 -17.55 1.45
C ASN A 982 31.03 -18.24 2.49
N LYS A 983 31.12 -17.79 3.75
CA LYS A 983 30.31 -18.32 4.86
C LYS A 983 29.56 -17.23 5.58
N SER A 984 28.26 -17.46 5.77
CA SER A 984 27.40 -16.70 6.66
C SER A 984 27.86 -16.80 8.11
N THR A 985 27.73 -15.72 8.86
CA THR A 985 27.92 -15.70 10.33
C THR A 985 26.59 -15.45 11.01
N LYS A 986 26.36 -16.05 12.17
CA LYS A 986 25.11 -15.90 12.95
C LYS A 986 25.40 -15.32 14.32
N GLU A 987 24.61 -14.33 14.75
CA GLU A 987 24.79 -13.66 16.03
C GLU A 987 23.51 -13.49 16.83
N ASN A 988 23.55 -13.93 18.10
CA ASN A 988 22.43 -13.82 19.03
C ASN A 988 22.06 -12.36 19.28
N MET A 989 20.82 -12.00 18.95
CA MET A 989 20.27 -10.65 19.12
C MET A 989 19.14 -10.68 20.15
N ILE A 990 19.23 -9.82 21.16
CA ILE A 990 18.13 -9.56 22.09
C ILE A 990 17.28 -8.41 21.51
N LEU A 991 15.97 -8.64 21.42
CA LEU A 991 14.99 -7.75 20.78
C LEU A 991 13.71 -7.68 21.62
N ILE A 992 13.10 -6.50 21.70
CA ILE A 992 11.75 -6.35 22.25
C ILE A 992 10.73 -6.59 21.11
N LYS A 993 9.75 -7.46 21.35
CA LYS A 993 8.63 -7.74 20.43
C LYS A 993 7.30 -7.70 21.19
N SER A 994 6.25 -7.26 20.51
CA SER A 994 4.87 -7.35 20.99
C SER A 994 4.06 -8.39 20.23
N GLU A 995 3.22 -9.11 20.97
CA GLU A 995 2.25 -10.08 20.46
C GLU A 995 1.03 -10.08 21.39
N ASN A 996 -0.16 -9.80 20.84
CA ASN A 996 -1.42 -9.69 21.62
C ASN A 996 -1.39 -8.54 22.65
N HIS A 997 -0.65 -7.47 22.31
CA HIS A 997 -0.40 -6.31 23.18
C HIS A 997 0.34 -6.67 24.47
N ASP A 998 0.89 -7.88 24.57
CA ASP A 998 1.91 -8.24 25.55
C ASP A 998 3.30 -8.02 24.96
N ILE A 999 4.20 -7.47 25.77
CA ILE A 999 5.57 -7.14 25.39
C ILE A 999 6.51 -8.19 25.98
N TYR A 1000 7.39 -8.71 25.13
CA TYR A 1000 8.38 -9.73 25.47
C TYR A 1000 9.78 -9.28 25.07
N THR A 1001 10.76 -9.56 25.93
CA THR A 1001 12.16 -9.64 25.50
C THR A 1001 12.38 -11.02 24.87
N VAL A 1002 12.98 -11.02 23.69
CA VAL A 1002 13.12 -12.17 22.82
C VAL A 1002 14.57 -12.28 22.32
N ARG A 1003 15.19 -13.45 22.48
CA ARG A 1003 16.50 -13.80 21.91
C ARG A 1003 16.26 -14.41 20.52
N GLN A 1004 16.96 -13.96 19.48
CA GLN A 1004 16.80 -14.46 18.10
C GLN A 1004 18.15 -14.70 17.41
N ASN A 1005 18.25 -15.84 16.69
CA ASN A 1005 19.41 -16.43 16.00
C ASN A 1005 20.71 -15.59 15.96
N LYS A 1006 20.99 -14.77 14.94
CA LYS A 1006 20.42 -14.61 13.60
C LYS A 1006 21.56 -14.30 12.61
N THR A 1007 21.48 -14.71 11.33
CA THR A 1007 22.44 -14.32 10.28
C THR A 1007 22.78 -12.82 10.31
N ALA A 1008 24.06 -12.55 10.56
CA ALA A 1008 24.67 -11.26 10.79
C ALA A 1008 25.39 -10.77 9.52
N LEU A 1009 26.26 -11.60 8.94
CA LEU A 1009 26.95 -11.37 7.68
C LEU A 1009 26.68 -12.54 6.72
N SER A 1010 26.70 -12.28 5.41
CA SER A 1010 26.65 -13.28 4.33
C SER A 1010 27.12 -12.59 3.05
N SER A 1011 27.93 -13.27 2.24
CA SER A 1011 28.44 -12.79 0.95
C SER A 1011 27.38 -12.88 -0.18
N PHE A 1012 26.23 -13.52 0.07
CA PHE A 1012 25.17 -13.67 -0.92
C PHE A 1012 24.35 -12.38 -1.11
N ASP A 1013 24.38 -11.79 -2.32
CA ASP A 1013 23.51 -10.70 -2.77
C ASP A 1013 22.49 -11.20 -3.82
N ASP A 1014 21.20 -11.13 -3.48
CA ASP A 1014 20.09 -11.57 -4.34
C ASP A 1014 19.83 -10.68 -5.58
N LYS A 1015 20.67 -9.67 -5.82
CA LYS A 1015 20.48 -8.62 -6.85
C LYS A 1015 21.69 -8.42 -7.75
N ARG A 1016 22.78 -9.11 -7.45
CA ARG A 1016 24.03 -9.06 -8.22
C ARG A 1016 24.36 -10.45 -8.74
N TYR A 1017 24.96 -10.49 -9.92
CA TYR A 1017 25.72 -11.63 -10.38
C TYR A 1017 27.13 -11.49 -9.82
N ILE A 1018 27.59 -12.45 -9.03
CA ILE A 1018 28.94 -12.49 -8.47
C ILE A 1018 29.83 -13.20 -9.49
N LEU A 1019 31.03 -12.66 -9.75
CA LEU A 1019 32.01 -13.24 -10.67
C LEU A 1019 32.81 -14.37 -10.01
N ASP A 1020 33.55 -15.13 -10.81
CA ASP A 1020 34.32 -16.30 -10.36
C ASP A 1020 35.45 -15.94 -9.37
N ASP A 1021 35.87 -14.67 -9.36
CA ASP A 1021 36.80 -14.10 -8.37
C ASP A 1021 36.18 -13.93 -6.97
N ASN A 1022 34.86 -14.15 -6.83
CA ASN A 1022 34.03 -13.94 -5.63
C ASN A 1022 34.01 -12.50 -5.08
N ILE A 1023 34.51 -11.51 -5.85
CA ILE A 1023 34.68 -10.13 -5.42
C ILE A 1023 34.01 -9.17 -6.40
N GLY A 1024 34.26 -9.33 -7.69
CA GLY A 1024 33.62 -8.56 -8.74
C GLY A 1024 32.13 -8.88 -8.86
N THR A 1025 31.30 -7.87 -9.10
CA THR A 1025 29.86 -8.08 -9.27
C THR A 1025 29.25 -7.26 -10.40
N PHE A 1026 28.40 -7.89 -11.21
CA PHE A 1026 27.57 -7.22 -12.21
C PHE A 1026 26.10 -7.16 -11.77
N ALA A 1027 25.36 -6.21 -12.32
CA ALA A 1027 23.91 -6.21 -12.22
C ALA A 1027 23.33 -7.29 -13.15
N TYR A 1028 22.31 -8.02 -12.72
CA TYR A 1028 21.63 -9.01 -13.58
C TYR A 1028 21.17 -8.37 -14.90
N GLY A 1029 21.51 -9.00 -16.03
CA GLY A 1029 21.25 -8.48 -17.38
C GLY A 1029 22.34 -7.55 -17.95
N HIS A 1030 23.47 -7.37 -17.26
CA HIS A 1030 24.65 -6.71 -17.83
C HIS A 1030 25.25 -7.53 -18.99
N TYR A 1031 25.65 -6.86 -20.08
CA TYR A 1031 26.08 -7.54 -21.32
C TYR A 1031 27.23 -8.54 -21.10
N LYS A 1032 28.24 -8.18 -20.30
CA LYS A 1032 29.37 -9.06 -19.95
C LYS A 1032 28.98 -10.39 -19.27
N ILE A 1033 27.78 -10.52 -18.71
CA ILE A 1033 27.31 -11.80 -18.14
C ILE A 1033 27.03 -12.82 -19.26
N ASN A 1034 26.63 -12.35 -20.45
CA ASN A 1034 26.34 -13.22 -21.60
C ASN A 1034 27.56 -13.43 -22.53
N GLU A 1035 28.64 -12.67 -22.33
CA GLU A 1035 29.88 -12.77 -23.13
C GLU A 1035 30.84 -13.85 -22.61
N ASN A 1036 30.68 -14.27 -21.34
CA ASN A 1036 31.23 -15.50 -20.79
C ASN A 1036 30.11 -16.52 -20.53
N PRO A 1037 29.59 -17.21 -21.56
CA PRO A 1037 28.69 -18.33 -21.35
C PRO A 1037 29.47 -19.53 -20.78
N ILE A 1038 29.07 -19.97 -19.60
CA ILE A 1038 29.28 -21.35 -19.12
C ILE A 1038 28.10 -22.20 -19.63
#